data_AF-A0A821NQG2-F1
#
_entry.id   AF-A0A821NQG2-F1
#
_cell.length_a   1.000
_cell.length_b   1.000
_cell.length_c   1.000
_cell.angle_alpha   90.00
_cell.angle_beta   90.00
_cell.angle_gamma   90.00
#
_symmetry.space_group_name_H-M   'P 1'
#
loop_
_entity.id
_entity.type
_entity.pdbx_description
1 polymer ?
#
loop_
_entity_poly.entity_id
_entity_poly.type
_entity_poly.pdbx_seq_one_letter_code
_entity_poly.pdbx_strand_id
1 'polypeptide(L)'
;MRIIYRDFRSERKVRPFWFFIPHEAYRLTEQDTTDFVNCIKEYAFISIFNKDHNKEAAEACQYLSMLRPELIVPSLVQQLFSSIDNMTEPHRFTSIINCLTRIARQIVRQTSSYSEGQIYVLPLLMSVLPGIDLNDFQKITVTLEFLDTILKLITCVDCSSAVHTRTDLTEIIREKISDFLSGSFLSPKVRRLVAGLIRALVKGNPIETLKYFLPKTCDSIESIMNHADTSGLLIDHKGDIELNWYLILFAEFLRARGDTLLIYKQMIMSVFHRCIYLIHKDSYEAVASAAKHLLKSLSHVYPMEYQLTVENLDEPFINFLPIRAWGQAVDFDHLQIQFHIPNIDEIDFACEFVETFIYLELRLLNEKCLKISNNERLRSLTFIHHIGIGCFRMVPHIDSEKLPNLISSVVSCDSKYQAQYSIYPKEPKFQENLRMRLLIDIGKLIEYSWKMMEKLWPSIVCTTHVQKISAQNLIGSINQRIGKTFTTRALIQDVNEKSIHAAATLWRPLASNEIETGQQIHDERNRANIQSYNNLMETLNSLLMKNILTWKQQKMTISLLYLLLQNCVPIPSSCIRTFMDFLVHENIELRKHAEKSIAAICRLQKPPRIYIEKSLDEILHNVGQSISTLVDGDCQPGDRHDNLWVTIGGYKQPETQTEWEQTCFLDKSFYGYYTWPKIIKYSMNKRERYTANNMPEQVAILYERFIDKNFIQQSIQLMVFDEEKNEIKFDKTRFLMFKVGESLFRNFGLTFVDNFMEQLYILIREKTKDKHEGSHRTATEIVAGMIRGSKHWTLEMENEDPRRMHRLIEFIYLLINNYTTANTFNETARWYLIQNLRCFQWRIPSIWCTINEHAKQLLDHPSKAVRERIAHVLAISFSFDITLFNGRATRHPDINQCIDTICERLRQAIDIYEKTPRINISDQILEVQDETRKAFNFIETVVQFHTNLFLWCEQPVKNAIIRIFPYLCEIESIAANDEGCKHNLTISRNHLGMAYLHVHFLEALIQQLEQVCTSPKWNARRAAIQFVQSMIFWNLFNARPYAQRLHGLVLKCLFDEQLEIRIVASTTLSGFYQCDYIQVTPEDLNHFRAMSKTNYFTKINGKKVTSARDVVKRHGGQYV
;
A
#
# COMPACT_ATOMS: atom_id res chain seq x y z
N MET A 1 5.38 -2.50 -20.54
CA MET A 1 4.45 -2.59 -21.69
C MET A 1 3.53 -1.38 -21.80
N ARG A 2 2.65 -1.11 -20.82
CA ARG A 2 1.75 0.08 -20.84
C ARG A 2 2.48 1.41 -21.08
N ILE A 3 3.62 1.62 -20.41
CA ILE A 3 4.45 2.83 -20.56
C ILE A 3 4.91 2.97 -22.02
N ILE A 4 5.52 1.94 -22.59
CA ILE A 4 5.98 1.92 -23.99
C ILE A 4 4.84 2.17 -24.97
N TYR A 5 3.67 1.55 -24.78
CA TYR A 5 2.51 1.82 -25.63
C TYR A 5 2.01 3.28 -25.51
N ARG A 6 1.99 3.83 -24.29
CA ARG A 6 1.63 5.23 -24.06
C ARG A 6 2.62 6.16 -24.74
N ASP A 7 3.92 5.89 -24.62
CA ASP A 7 5.00 6.72 -25.14
C ASP A 7 4.98 6.67 -26.68
N PHE A 8 4.87 5.47 -27.27
CA PHE A 8 4.62 5.24 -28.69
C PHE A 8 3.40 6.02 -29.22
N ARG A 9 2.30 6.03 -28.48
CA ARG A 9 1.11 6.81 -28.85
C ARG A 9 1.35 8.30 -28.72
N SER A 10 2.05 8.77 -27.67
CA SER A 10 2.29 10.20 -27.45
C SER A 10 3.25 10.80 -28.47
N GLU A 11 4.30 10.08 -28.86
CA GLU A 11 5.28 10.52 -29.86
C GLU A 11 4.66 10.69 -31.26
N ARG A 12 3.54 10.00 -31.53
CA ARG A 12 2.82 10.01 -32.82
C ARG A 12 1.56 10.86 -32.80
N LYS A 13 1.18 11.44 -31.66
CA LYS A 13 0.03 12.35 -31.60
C LYS A 13 0.40 13.68 -32.26
N VAL A 14 -0.44 14.09 -33.20
CA VAL A 14 -0.23 15.25 -34.08
C VAL A 14 -0.47 16.60 -33.39
N ARG A 15 -1.23 16.65 -32.28
CA ARG A 15 -1.61 17.94 -31.66
C ARG A 15 -0.48 18.47 -30.77
N PRO A 16 0.12 19.64 -31.08
CA PRO A 16 1.09 20.27 -30.20
C PRO A 16 0.40 20.63 -28.87
N PHE A 17 1.01 20.21 -27.78
CA PHE A 17 0.58 20.51 -26.41
C PHE A 17 1.81 20.96 -25.61
N TRP A 18 1.64 21.59 -24.45
CA TRP A 18 2.78 22.12 -23.67
C TRP A 18 3.79 21.05 -23.22
N PHE A 19 3.45 19.76 -23.30
CA PHE A 19 4.32 18.67 -22.85
C PHE A 19 5.52 18.50 -23.79
N PHE A 20 6.65 18.13 -23.20
CA PHE A 20 7.89 17.82 -23.92
C PHE A 20 7.66 16.68 -24.93
N ILE A 21 7.91 16.94 -26.20
CA ILE A 21 7.92 15.93 -27.26
C ILE A 21 9.38 15.52 -27.48
N PRO A 22 9.73 14.22 -27.38
CA PRO A 22 11.08 13.75 -27.65
C PRO A 22 11.56 14.14 -29.05
N HIS A 23 12.85 14.47 -29.15
CA HIS A 23 13.53 14.70 -30.42
C HIS A 23 13.43 13.44 -31.31
N GLU A 24 13.32 13.62 -32.63
CA GLU A 24 13.02 12.52 -33.58
C GLU A 24 13.97 11.33 -33.47
N ALA A 25 15.26 11.58 -33.23
CA ALA A 25 16.29 10.55 -33.03
C ALA A 25 16.05 9.62 -31.82
N TYR A 26 15.18 10.00 -30.88
CA TYR A 26 14.87 9.21 -29.68
C TYR A 26 13.43 8.68 -29.68
N ARG A 27 12.70 8.83 -30.80
CA ARG A 27 11.34 8.27 -30.93
C ARG A 27 11.40 6.79 -31.24
N LEU A 28 10.42 6.06 -30.77
CA LEU A 28 10.27 4.62 -31.00
C LEU A 28 10.00 4.34 -32.47
N THR A 29 10.94 3.65 -33.11
CA THR A 29 10.80 3.18 -34.49
C THR A 29 9.91 1.94 -34.56
N GLU A 30 9.48 1.58 -35.77
CA GLU A 30 8.78 0.31 -35.99
C GLU A 30 9.68 -0.91 -35.69
N GLN A 31 10.99 -0.81 -35.84
CA GLN A 31 11.88 -1.93 -35.50
C GLN A 31 11.97 -2.10 -33.98
N ASP A 32 12.12 -0.99 -33.23
CA ASP A 32 12.21 -1.03 -31.76
C ASP A 32 10.98 -1.68 -31.13
N THR A 33 9.78 -1.39 -31.64
CA THR A 33 8.55 -1.98 -31.12
C THR A 33 8.42 -3.46 -31.46
N THR A 34 8.95 -3.87 -32.62
CA THR A 34 9.00 -5.29 -33.04
C THR A 34 9.95 -6.09 -32.16
N ASP A 35 11.16 -5.57 -31.92
CA ASP A 35 12.17 -6.22 -31.09
C ASP A 35 11.69 -6.32 -29.63
N PHE A 36 11.05 -5.26 -29.13
CA PHE A 36 10.43 -5.27 -27.82
C PHE A 36 9.35 -6.36 -27.68
N VAL A 37 8.45 -6.48 -28.67
CA VAL A 37 7.39 -7.51 -28.65
C VAL A 37 8.01 -8.91 -28.71
N ASN A 38 9.01 -9.14 -29.58
CA ASN A 38 9.67 -10.43 -29.70
C ASN A 38 10.40 -10.86 -28.42
N CYS A 39 11.03 -9.92 -27.71
CA CYS A 39 11.71 -10.19 -26.45
C CYS A 39 10.75 -10.62 -25.34
N ILE A 40 9.53 -10.09 -25.32
CA ILE A 40 8.59 -10.25 -24.19
C ILE A 40 7.48 -11.28 -24.45
N LYS A 41 7.12 -11.53 -25.71
CA LYS A 41 5.95 -12.34 -26.08
C LYS A 41 5.93 -13.72 -25.41
N GLU A 42 7.08 -14.39 -25.31
CA GLU A 42 7.15 -15.74 -24.74
C GLU A 42 6.84 -15.75 -23.25
N TYR A 43 7.39 -14.78 -22.50
CA TYR A 43 7.08 -14.60 -21.08
C TYR A 43 5.62 -14.23 -20.85
N ALA A 44 5.05 -13.40 -21.73
CA ALA A 44 3.62 -13.06 -21.68
C ALA A 44 2.76 -14.32 -21.86
N PHE A 45 3.05 -15.17 -22.86
CA PHE A 45 2.31 -16.40 -23.13
C PHE A 45 2.44 -17.44 -22.03
N ILE A 46 3.63 -17.63 -21.44
CA ILE A 46 3.82 -18.50 -20.29
C ILE A 46 2.98 -18.00 -19.09
N SER A 47 2.91 -16.68 -18.91
CA SER A 47 2.20 -16.05 -17.78
C SER A 47 0.67 -16.16 -17.89
N ILE A 48 0.11 -16.38 -19.08
CA ILE A 48 -1.35 -16.59 -19.28
C ILE A 48 -1.85 -17.79 -18.47
N PHE A 49 -1.02 -18.83 -18.34
CA PHE A 49 -1.38 -20.05 -17.62
C PHE A 49 -0.99 -20.00 -16.13
N ASN A 50 -0.54 -18.85 -15.63
CA ASN A 50 -0.25 -18.67 -14.22
C ASN A 50 -1.55 -18.61 -13.41
N LYS A 51 -1.60 -19.30 -12.26
CA LYS A 51 -2.77 -19.38 -11.38
C LYS A 51 -3.17 -18.03 -10.79
N ASP A 52 -2.19 -17.18 -10.45
CA ASP A 52 -2.44 -15.95 -9.69
C ASP A 52 -2.41 -14.68 -10.56
N HIS A 53 -1.80 -14.73 -11.75
CA HIS A 53 -1.47 -13.54 -12.56
C HIS A 53 -2.02 -13.52 -14.00
N ASN A 54 -3.08 -14.29 -14.24
CA ASN A 54 -3.69 -14.43 -15.57
C ASN A 54 -4.27 -13.10 -16.10
N LYS A 55 -4.75 -12.21 -15.23
CA LYS A 55 -5.30 -10.90 -15.64
C LYS A 55 -4.22 -9.95 -16.14
N GLU A 56 -3.10 -9.88 -15.43
CA GLU A 56 -1.95 -9.07 -15.80
C GLU A 56 -1.33 -9.57 -17.11
N ALA A 57 -1.30 -10.89 -17.32
CA ALA A 57 -0.87 -11.49 -18.58
C ALA A 57 -1.80 -11.13 -19.75
N ALA A 58 -3.12 -11.13 -19.54
CA ALA A 58 -4.09 -10.69 -20.54
C ALA A 58 -3.91 -9.19 -20.89
N GLU A 59 -3.66 -8.33 -19.90
CA GLU A 59 -3.34 -6.91 -20.13
C GLU A 59 -2.01 -6.73 -20.87
N ALA A 60 -0.98 -7.53 -20.54
CA ALA A 60 0.28 -7.55 -21.27
C ALA A 60 0.05 -7.88 -22.76
N CYS A 61 -0.69 -8.95 -23.05
CA CYS A 61 -1.06 -9.33 -24.42
C CYS A 61 -1.84 -8.23 -25.14
N GLN A 62 -2.72 -7.52 -24.42
CA GLN A 62 -3.43 -6.37 -24.96
C GLN A 62 -2.48 -5.27 -25.45
N TYR A 63 -1.53 -4.84 -24.61
CA TYR A 63 -0.58 -3.81 -25.00
C TYR A 63 0.37 -4.26 -26.11
N LEU A 64 0.83 -5.52 -26.09
CA LEU A 64 1.68 -6.07 -27.14
C LEU A 64 0.93 -6.15 -28.47
N SER A 65 -0.34 -6.58 -28.46
CA SER A 65 -1.20 -6.62 -29.65
C SER A 65 -1.56 -5.22 -30.17
N MET A 66 -1.61 -4.19 -29.31
CA MET A 66 -1.75 -2.80 -29.76
C MET A 66 -0.50 -2.27 -30.49
N LEU A 67 0.68 -2.82 -30.22
CA LEU A 67 1.92 -2.47 -30.90
C LEU A 67 2.12 -3.30 -32.18
N ARG A 68 1.94 -4.61 -32.08
CA ARG A 68 2.20 -5.62 -33.11
C ARG A 68 1.15 -6.74 -33.06
N PRO A 69 -0.06 -6.54 -33.63
CA PRO A 69 -1.10 -7.55 -33.62
C PRO A 69 -0.70 -8.83 -34.36
N GLU A 70 0.05 -8.71 -35.45
CA GLU A 70 0.50 -9.82 -36.30
C GLU A 70 1.36 -10.87 -35.59
N LEU A 71 2.06 -10.50 -34.50
CA LEU A 71 2.89 -11.42 -33.71
C LEU A 71 2.13 -12.11 -32.57
N ILE A 72 1.02 -11.52 -32.12
CA ILE A 72 0.32 -11.92 -30.89
C ILE A 72 -0.99 -12.66 -31.20
N VAL A 73 -1.80 -12.12 -32.11
CA VAL A 73 -3.15 -12.62 -32.40
C VAL A 73 -3.14 -14.05 -32.95
N PRO A 74 -2.34 -14.40 -33.98
CA PRO A 74 -2.36 -15.76 -34.55
C PRO A 74 -1.98 -16.84 -33.53
N SER A 75 -0.96 -16.57 -32.72
CA SER A 75 -0.47 -17.48 -31.67
C SER A 75 -1.54 -17.78 -30.62
N LEU A 76 -2.30 -16.77 -30.17
CA LEU A 76 -3.37 -16.96 -29.19
C LEU A 76 -4.57 -17.71 -29.78
N VAL A 77 -4.92 -17.43 -31.04
CA VAL A 77 -5.99 -18.12 -31.76
C VAL A 77 -5.65 -19.61 -31.94
N GLN A 78 -4.41 -19.93 -32.34
CA GLN A 78 -3.96 -21.31 -32.47
C GLN A 78 -3.99 -22.05 -31.12
N GLN A 79 -3.55 -21.39 -30.05
CA GLN A 79 -3.62 -21.96 -28.70
C GLN A 79 -5.06 -22.20 -28.24
N LEU A 80 -6.01 -21.33 -28.61
CA LEU A 80 -7.42 -21.53 -28.28
C LEU A 80 -7.95 -22.80 -28.94
N PHE A 81 -7.76 -22.97 -30.26
CA PHE A 81 -8.24 -24.15 -30.97
C PHE A 81 -7.67 -25.44 -30.35
N SER A 82 -6.38 -25.45 -30.00
CA SER A 82 -5.78 -26.58 -29.28
C SER A 82 -6.36 -26.83 -27.89
N SER A 83 -6.88 -25.78 -27.22
CA SER A 83 -7.47 -25.86 -25.88
C SER A 83 -8.93 -26.28 -25.90
N ILE A 84 -9.66 -26.03 -26.99
CA ILE A 84 -11.05 -26.47 -27.17
C ILE A 84 -11.12 -27.99 -27.33
N ASP A 85 -10.17 -28.57 -28.06
CA ASP A 85 -10.08 -30.03 -28.23
C ASP A 85 -9.58 -30.76 -26.96
N ASN A 86 -8.93 -30.03 -26.05
CA ASN A 86 -8.33 -30.57 -24.84
C ASN A 86 -9.31 -30.57 -23.65
N MET A 87 -9.90 -31.72 -23.35
CA MET A 87 -10.84 -31.90 -22.24
C MET A 87 -10.19 -32.01 -20.84
N THR A 88 -8.85 -32.12 -20.76
CA THR A 88 -8.14 -32.38 -19.48
C THR A 88 -7.71 -31.10 -18.75
N GLU A 89 -7.59 -29.97 -19.45
CA GLU A 89 -7.06 -28.71 -18.90
C GLU A 89 -8.02 -27.52 -19.10
N PRO A 90 -9.19 -27.50 -18.44
CA PRO A 90 -10.23 -26.48 -18.67
C PRO A 90 -9.78 -25.05 -18.34
N HIS A 91 -8.79 -24.89 -17.46
CA HIS A 91 -8.22 -23.59 -17.10
C HIS A 91 -7.52 -22.91 -18.29
N ARG A 92 -7.02 -23.67 -19.28
CA ARG A 92 -6.35 -23.08 -20.46
C ARG A 92 -7.35 -22.37 -21.36
N PHE A 93 -8.53 -22.96 -21.55
CA PHE A 93 -9.63 -22.33 -22.28
C PHE A 93 -10.02 -21.00 -21.64
N THR A 94 -10.24 -20.97 -20.32
CA THR A 94 -10.66 -19.74 -19.63
C THR A 94 -9.59 -18.65 -19.65
N SER A 95 -8.31 -19.00 -19.49
CA SER A 95 -7.20 -18.05 -19.63
C SER A 95 -7.09 -17.44 -21.02
N ILE A 96 -7.16 -18.27 -22.07
CA ILE A 96 -6.98 -17.80 -23.44
C ILE A 96 -8.19 -16.96 -23.89
N ILE A 97 -9.42 -17.38 -23.58
CA ILE A 97 -10.60 -16.57 -23.92
C ILE A 97 -10.53 -15.21 -23.22
N ASN A 98 -10.16 -15.14 -21.95
CA ASN A 98 -9.98 -13.86 -21.25
C ASN A 98 -8.94 -12.96 -21.97
N CYS A 99 -7.84 -13.54 -22.47
CA CYS A 99 -6.87 -12.80 -23.28
C CYS A 99 -7.48 -12.32 -24.61
N LEU A 100 -8.17 -13.20 -25.34
CA LEU A 100 -8.82 -12.90 -26.61
C LEU A 100 -9.91 -11.82 -26.47
N THR A 101 -10.66 -11.82 -25.37
CA THR A 101 -11.62 -10.76 -25.03
C THR A 101 -10.94 -9.39 -24.97
N ARG A 102 -9.74 -9.31 -24.39
CA ARG A 102 -8.98 -8.04 -24.26
C ARG A 102 -8.39 -7.56 -25.58
N ILE A 103 -8.08 -8.47 -26.50
CA ILE A 103 -7.58 -8.17 -27.84
C ILE A 103 -8.66 -8.24 -28.93
N ALA A 104 -9.93 -8.34 -28.56
CA ALA A 104 -11.06 -8.49 -29.48
C ALA A 104 -11.08 -7.41 -30.57
N ARG A 105 -10.75 -6.15 -30.23
CA ARG A 105 -10.70 -5.06 -31.20
C ARG A 105 -9.59 -5.25 -32.24
N GLN A 106 -8.46 -5.82 -31.86
CA GLN A 106 -7.31 -6.09 -32.73
C GLN A 106 -7.56 -7.30 -33.64
N ILE A 107 -8.39 -8.25 -33.20
CA ILE A 107 -8.89 -9.35 -34.04
C ILE A 107 -9.83 -8.80 -35.13
N VAL A 108 -10.76 -7.93 -34.74
CA VAL A 108 -11.87 -7.50 -35.60
C VAL A 108 -11.49 -6.35 -36.56
N ARG A 109 -10.54 -5.50 -36.19
CA ARG A 109 -10.16 -4.31 -36.98
C ARG A 109 -9.11 -4.65 -38.04
N GLN A 110 -9.34 -4.22 -39.28
CA GLN A 110 -8.30 -4.21 -40.31
C GLN A 110 -7.32 -3.05 -40.08
N THR A 111 -6.02 -3.35 -40.03
CA THR A 111 -4.95 -2.35 -40.08
C THR A 111 -4.07 -2.61 -41.31
N SER A 112 -3.29 -1.60 -41.72
CA SER A 112 -2.32 -1.77 -42.81
C SER A 112 -1.26 -2.83 -42.52
N SER A 113 -1.00 -3.13 -41.24
CA SER A 113 -0.02 -4.12 -40.80
C SER A 113 -0.62 -5.53 -40.59
N TYR A 114 -1.93 -5.64 -40.35
CA TYR A 114 -2.59 -6.91 -40.04
C TYR A 114 -4.05 -6.89 -40.52
N SER A 115 -4.32 -7.64 -41.60
CA SER A 115 -5.65 -7.75 -42.22
C SER A 115 -6.30 -9.13 -42.01
N GLU A 116 -5.54 -10.16 -41.67
CA GLU A 116 -6.00 -11.54 -41.53
C GLU A 116 -6.91 -11.78 -40.31
N GLY A 117 -6.87 -10.89 -39.31
CA GLY A 117 -7.60 -11.04 -38.04
C GLY A 117 -9.09 -11.30 -38.21
N GLN A 118 -9.73 -10.65 -39.19
CA GLN A 118 -11.17 -10.77 -39.43
C GLN A 118 -11.59 -12.18 -39.87
N ILE A 119 -10.69 -12.93 -40.51
CA ILE A 119 -10.95 -14.29 -40.99
C ILE A 119 -11.26 -15.21 -39.80
N TYR A 120 -10.64 -14.96 -38.64
CA TYR A 120 -10.83 -15.78 -37.45
C TYR A 120 -12.14 -15.50 -36.71
N VAL A 121 -12.83 -14.38 -36.96
CA VAL A 121 -13.99 -13.95 -36.15
C VAL A 121 -15.12 -14.99 -36.16
N LEU A 122 -15.58 -15.42 -37.34
CA LEU A 122 -16.68 -16.40 -37.43
C LEU A 122 -16.28 -17.79 -36.89
N PRO A 123 -15.11 -18.37 -37.27
CA PRO A 123 -14.63 -19.61 -36.64
C PRO A 123 -14.55 -19.52 -35.11
N LEU A 124 -14.01 -18.43 -34.56
CA LEU A 124 -13.91 -18.23 -33.11
C LEU A 124 -15.29 -18.18 -32.45
N LEU A 125 -16.24 -17.44 -33.02
CA LEU A 125 -17.61 -17.37 -32.49
C LEU A 125 -18.24 -18.76 -32.44
N MET A 126 -18.14 -19.54 -33.52
CA MET A 126 -18.74 -20.88 -33.60
C MET A 126 -18.06 -21.89 -32.67
N SER A 127 -16.72 -21.86 -32.58
CA SER A 127 -15.95 -22.80 -31.74
C SER A 127 -16.09 -22.56 -30.25
N VAL A 128 -16.45 -21.34 -29.82
CA VAL A 128 -16.58 -20.98 -28.40
C VAL A 128 -17.99 -21.25 -27.85
N LEU A 129 -19.01 -21.46 -28.71
CA LEU A 129 -20.40 -21.76 -28.28
C LEU A 129 -20.53 -22.96 -27.30
N PRO A 130 -19.80 -24.08 -27.47
CA PRO A 130 -19.80 -25.17 -26.48
C PRO A 130 -19.30 -24.75 -25.08
N GLY A 131 -18.67 -23.58 -24.96
CA GLY A 131 -18.28 -22.97 -23.69
C GLY A 131 -19.44 -22.42 -22.86
N ILE A 132 -20.65 -22.32 -23.43
CA ILE A 132 -21.90 -22.08 -22.70
C ILE A 132 -22.32 -23.39 -22.01
N ASP A 133 -21.52 -23.79 -21.03
CA ASP A 133 -21.69 -25.02 -20.25
C ASP A 133 -22.34 -24.69 -18.91
N LEU A 134 -23.50 -25.29 -18.64
CA LEU A 134 -24.23 -25.10 -17.38
C LEU A 134 -23.50 -25.68 -16.17
N ASN A 135 -22.53 -26.58 -16.38
CA ASN A 135 -21.78 -27.24 -15.30
C ASN A 135 -20.55 -26.43 -14.86
N ASP A 136 -20.07 -25.50 -15.68
CA ASP A 136 -18.87 -24.68 -15.39
C ASP A 136 -19.20 -23.19 -15.45
N PHE A 137 -19.45 -22.61 -14.27
CA PHE A 137 -19.79 -21.19 -14.13
C PHE A 137 -18.67 -20.24 -14.60
N GLN A 138 -17.41 -20.65 -14.47
CA GLN A 138 -16.28 -19.83 -14.91
C GLN A 138 -16.18 -19.84 -16.43
N LYS A 139 -16.33 -21.01 -17.06
CA LYS A 139 -16.32 -21.18 -18.52
C LYS A 139 -17.46 -20.41 -19.19
N ILE A 140 -18.69 -20.50 -18.67
CA ILE A 140 -19.84 -19.76 -19.22
C ILE A 140 -19.64 -18.25 -19.08
N THR A 141 -19.12 -17.77 -17.95
CA THR A 141 -18.92 -16.33 -17.72
C THR A 141 -17.94 -15.73 -18.72
N VAL A 142 -16.77 -16.37 -18.87
CA VAL A 142 -15.72 -15.88 -19.77
C VAL A 142 -16.14 -16.02 -21.24
N THR A 143 -16.88 -17.07 -21.58
CA THR A 143 -17.47 -17.26 -22.91
C THR A 143 -18.48 -16.16 -23.24
N LEU A 144 -19.42 -15.86 -22.34
CA LEU A 144 -20.42 -14.81 -22.56
C LEU A 144 -19.77 -13.42 -22.63
N GLU A 145 -18.75 -13.14 -21.81
CA GLU A 145 -17.99 -11.89 -21.87
C GLU A 145 -17.27 -11.71 -23.21
N PHE A 146 -16.68 -12.79 -23.75
CA PHE A 146 -16.07 -12.79 -25.07
C PHE A 146 -17.08 -12.54 -26.19
N LEU A 147 -18.20 -13.28 -26.19
CA LEU A 147 -19.27 -13.13 -27.17
C LEU A 147 -19.84 -11.71 -27.14
N ASP A 148 -20.16 -11.18 -25.95
CA ASP A 148 -20.64 -9.80 -25.77
C ASP A 148 -19.64 -8.77 -26.33
N THR A 149 -18.34 -8.97 -26.08
CA THR A 149 -17.30 -8.05 -26.56
C THR A 149 -17.16 -8.08 -28.07
N ILE A 150 -17.11 -9.26 -28.69
CA ILE A 150 -16.97 -9.39 -30.14
C ILE A 150 -18.24 -8.89 -30.85
N LEU A 151 -19.42 -9.24 -30.38
CA LEU A 151 -20.70 -8.81 -30.96
C LEU A 151 -20.90 -7.28 -30.89
N LYS A 152 -20.30 -6.60 -29.90
CA LYS A 152 -20.26 -5.12 -29.84
C LYS A 152 -19.24 -4.49 -30.79
N LEU A 153 -18.43 -5.28 -31.47
CA LEU A 153 -17.42 -4.81 -32.42
C LEU A 153 -17.76 -5.17 -33.87
N ILE A 154 -18.72 -6.08 -34.10
CA ILE A 154 -19.12 -6.51 -35.44
C ILE A 154 -20.57 -6.15 -35.73
N THR A 155 -20.83 -5.71 -36.95
CA THR A 155 -22.17 -5.52 -37.48
C THR A 155 -22.61 -6.83 -38.14
N CYS A 156 -23.62 -7.50 -37.58
CA CYS A 156 -24.12 -8.79 -38.07
C CYS A 156 -25.12 -8.61 -39.22
N VAL A 157 -24.63 -8.21 -40.40
CA VAL A 157 -25.42 -8.13 -41.65
C VAL A 157 -24.97 -9.25 -42.59
N ASP A 158 -25.91 -10.03 -43.12
CA ASP A 158 -25.59 -11.06 -44.11
C ASP A 158 -25.23 -10.41 -45.45
N CYS A 159 -23.92 -10.35 -45.73
CA CYS A 159 -23.37 -9.78 -46.95
C CYS A 159 -23.13 -10.85 -48.05
N SER A 160 -23.68 -12.07 -47.88
CA SER A 160 -23.56 -13.14 -48.87
C SER A 160 -24.63 -13.02 -49.98
N SER A 161 -24.46 -13.74 -51.09
CA SER A 161 -25.45 -13.80 -52.18
C SER A 161 -26.80 -14.45 -51.79
N ALA A 162 -27.00 -14.82 -50.52
CA ALA A 162 -28.23 -15.40 -49.99
C ALA A 162 -29.40 -14.42 -49.84
N VAL A 163 -29.18 -13.11 -50.04
CA VAL A 163 -30.23 -12.05 -50.09
C VAL A 163 -31.34 -12.39 -51.09
N HIS A 164 -31.05 -13.19 -52.13
CA HIS A 164 -32.04 -13.63 -53.13
C HIS A 164 -32.89 -14.85 -52.68
N THR A 165 -32.61 -15.40 -51.50
CA THR A 165 -33.33 -16.56 -50.94
C THR A 165 -33.96 -16.29 -49.56
N ARG A 166 -33.42 -15.36 -48.76
CA ARG A 166 -34.00 -14.94 -47.46
C ARG A 166 -33.65 -13.48 -47.17
N THR A 167 -34.65 -12.67 -46.83
CA THR A 167 -34.53 -11.20 -46.77
C THR A 167 -34.39 -10.62 -45.36
N ASP A 168 -34.63 -11.36 -44.28
CA ASP A 168 -34.52 -10.80 -42.92
C ASP A 168 -34.24 -11.87 -41.84
N LEU A 169 -33.10 -11.76 -41.12
CA LEU A 169 -32.75 -12.62 -39.98
C LEU A 169 -33.70 -12.42 -38.78
N THR A 170 -34.35 -11.25 -38.69
CA THR A 170 -35.30 -10.89 -37.64
C THR A 170 -36.49 -11.84 -37.62
N GLU A 171 -36.91 -12.36 -38.78
CA GLU A 171 -38.03 -13.30 -38.89
C GLU A 171 -37.72 -14.67 -38.25
N ILE A 172 -36.51 -15.19 -38.45
CA ILE A 172 -36.07 -16.46 -37.83
C ILE A 172 -35.92 -16.30 -36.31
N ILE A 173 -35.38 -15.17 -35.87
CA ILE A 173 -35.29 -14.83 -34.44
C ILE A 173 -36.70 -14.73 -33.84
N ARG A 174 -37.64 -14.10 -34.56
CA ARG A 174 -39.05 -13.99 -34.17
C ARG A 174 -39.73 -15.35 -34.04
N GLU A 175 -39.54 -16.25 -35.01
CA GLU A 175 -40.12 -17.60 -35.01
C GLU A 175 -39.58 -18.43 -33.83
N LYS A 176 -38.25 -18.49 -33.67
CA LYS A 176 -37.62 -19.21 -32.54
C LYS A 176 -38.03 -18.67 -31.17
N ILE A 177 -38.20 -17.36 -31.04
CA ILE A 177 -38.62 -16.74 -29.79
C ILE A 177 -40.12 -16.98 -29.55
N SER A 178 -40.96 -16.97 -30.59
CA SER A 178 -42.37 -17.32 -30.48
C SER A 178 -42.54 -18.78 -30.02
N ASP A 179 -41.81 -19.71 -30.63
CA ASP A 179 -41.78 -21.11 -30.21
C ASP A 179 -41.28 -21.26 -28.78
N PHE A 180 -40.21 -20.54 -28.43
CA PHE A 180 -39.67 -20.55 -27.08
C PHE A 180 -40.68 -20.02 -26.06
N LEU A 181 -41.29 -18.85 -26.28
CA LEU A 181 -42.25 -18.24 -25.36
C LEU A 181 -43.56 -19.03 -25.19
N SER A 182 -43.92 -19.85 -26.17
CA SER A 182 -45.07 -20.76 -26.10
C SER A 182 -44.83 -21.99 -25.20
N GLY A 183 -43.57 -22.27 -24.82
CA GLY A 183 -43.20 -23.37 -23.93
C GLY A 183 -43.45 -23.08 -22.44
N SER A 184 -43.87 -24.09 -21.67
CA SER A 184 -44.18 -23.96 -20.24
C SER A 184 -42.91 -23.83 -19.37
N PHE A 185 -42.45 -22.62 -19.07
CA PHE A 185 -41.28 -22.40 -18.19
C PHE A 185 -41.68 -22.18 -16.72
N LEU A 186 -41.54 -23.25 -15.93
CA LEU A 186 -42.12 -23.37 -14.59
C LEU A 186 -41.21 -22.95 -13.41
N SER A 187 -40.05 -22.29 -13.62
CA SER A 187 -39.21 -21.81 -12.49
C SER A 187 -39.00 -20.28 -12.45
N PRO A 188 -39.12 -19.62 -11.27
CA PRO A 188 -38.92 -18.17 -11.12
C PRO A 188 -37.54 -17.65 -11.55
N LYS A 189 -36.48 -18.46 -11.44
CA LYS A 189 -35.11 -18.08 -11.84
C LYS A 189 -34.95 -17.99 -13.36
N VAL A 190 -35.56 -18.92 -14.10
CA VAL A 190 -35.50 -18.95 -15.57
C VAL A 190 -36.30 -17.79 -16.16
N ARG A 191 -37.49 -17.47 -15.61
CA ARG A 191 -38.31 -16.34 -16.08
C ARG A 191 -37.56 -15.02 -16.14
N ARG A 192 -36.68 -14.74 -15.17
CA ARG A 192 -35.87 -13.51 -15.15
C ARG A 192 -34.86 -13.43 -16.29
N LEU A 193 -34.28 -14.56 -16.70
CA LEU A 193 -33.36 -14.62 -17.84
C LEU A 193 -34.12 -14.35 -19.15
N VAL A 194 -35.27 -15.01 -19.34
CA VAL A 194 -36.11 -14.84 -20.53
C VAL A 194 -36.67 -13.42 -20.62
N ALA A 195 -37.12 -12.85 -19.50
CA ALA A 195 -37.53 -11.45 -19.41
C ALA A 195 -36.40 -10.48 -19.84
N GLY A 196 -35.15 -10.81 -19.52
CA GLY A 196 -33.97 -10.07 -19.99
C GLY A 196 -33.77 -10.14 -21.51
N LEU A 197 -34.00 -11.31 -22.12
CA LEU A 197 -33.95 -11.48 -23.58
C LEU A 197 -35.04 -10.70 -24.28
N ILE A 198 -36.28 -10.77 -23.78
CA ILE A 198 -37.42 -10.04 -24.35
C ILE A 198 -37.20 -8.53 -24.25
N ARG A 199 -36.66 -8.05 -23.13
CA ARG A 199 -36.25 -6.64 -23.00
C ARG A 199 -35.29 -6.22 -24.10
N ALA A 200 -34.34 -7.09 -24.48
CA ALA A 200 -33.40 -6.79 -25.57
C ALA A 200 -34.13 -6.70 -26.92
N LEU A 201 -35.10 -7.58 -27.20
CA LEU A 201 -35.92 -7.53 -28.41
C LEU A 201 -36.77 -6.26 -28.49
N VAL A 202 -37.45 -5.93 -27.39
CA VAL A 202 -38.30 -4.73 -27.27
C VAL A 202 -37.48 -3.47 -27.52
N LYS A 203 -36.23 -3.43 -27.04
CA LYS A 203 -35.32 -2.31 -27.30
C LYS A 203 -34.72 -2.32 -28.71
N GLY A 204 -34.50 -3.50 -29.29
CA GLY A 204 -33.93 -3.63 -30.64
C GLY A 204 -34.92 -3.25 -31.73
N ASN A 205 -36.15 -3.78 -31.68
CA ASN A 205 -37.22 -3.44 -32.61
C ASN A 205 -38.58 -3.39 -31.89
N PRO A 206 -38.96 -2.24 -31.28
CA PRO A 206 -40.18 -2.14 -30.49
C PRO A 206 -41.46 -2.32 -31.34
N ILE A 207 -41.48 -1.81 -32.57
CA ILE A 207 -42.68 -1.80 -33.42
C ILE A 207 -43.11 -3.23 -33.73
N GLU A 208 -42.20 -4.03 -34.29
CA GLU A 208 -42.49 -5.42 -34.66
C GLU A 208 -42.70 -6.31 -33.44
N THR A 209 -41.90 -6.12 -32.37
CA THR A 209 -42.02 -6.94 -31.16
C THR A 209 -43.37 -6.74 -30.47
N LEU A 210 -43.81 -5.49 -30.29
CA LEU A 210 -45.10 -5.21 -29.64
C LEU A 210 -46.27 -5.70 -30.48
N LYS A 211 -46.23 -5.51 -31.81
CA LYS A 211 -47.30 -5.93 -32.74
C LYS A 211 -47.69 -7.39 -32.60
N TYR A 212 -46.72 -8.29 -32.41
CA TYR A 212 -46.99 -9.72 -32.32
C TYR A 212 -47.21 -10.23 -30.89
N PHE A 213 -46.47 -9.72 -29.91
CA PHE A 213 -46.44 -10.33 -28.57
C PHE A 213 -47.29 -9.61 -27.52
N LEU A 214 -47.46 -8.29 -27.62
CA LEU A 214 -48.21 -7.53 -26.62
C LEU A 214 -49.71 -7.88 -26.65
N PRO A 215 -50.41 -7.92 -27.80
CA PRO A 215 -51.82 -8.33 -27.84
C PRO A 215 -52.06 -9.71 -27.25
N LYS A 216 -51.29 -10.71 -27.68
CA LYS A 216 -51.39 -12.09 -27.16
C LYS A 216 -51.19 -12.16 -25.64
N THR A 217 -50.24 -11.40 -25.11
CA THR A 217 -49.97 -11.35 -23.67
C THR A 217 -51.12 -10.70 -22.91
N CYS A 218 -51.68 -9.60 -23.43
CA CYS A 218 -52.86 -8.93 -22.86
C CYS A 218 -54.08 -9.86 -22.88
N ASP A 219 -54.34 -10.55 -24.00
CA ASP A 219 -55.46 -11.49 -24.15
C ASP A 219 -55.34 -12.68 -23.19
N SER A 220 -54.13 -13.24 -23.02
CA SER A 220 -53.88 -14.30 -22.04
C SER A 220 -54.11 -13.82 -20.60
N ILE A 221 -53.66 -12.62 -20.24
CA ILE A 221 -53.91 -12.04 -18.91
C ILE A 221 -55.41 -11.85 -18.71
N GLU A 222 -56.12 -11.27 -19.68
CA GLU A 222 -57.56 -11.04 -19.59
C GLU A 222 -58.35 -12.35 -19.51
N SER A 223 -57.98 -13.37 -20.29
CA SER A 223 -58.60 -14.70 -20.25
C SER A 223 -58.43 -15.35 -18.87
N ILE A 224 -57.22 -15.33 -18.30
CA ILE A 224 -56.95 -15.91 -16.97
C ILE A 224 -57.74 -15.15 -15.88
N MET A 225 -57.79 -13.83 -15.97
CA MET A 225 -58.51 -12.98 -15.01
C MET A 225 -60.04 -13.14 -15.11
N ASN A 226 -60.59 -13.50 -16.28
CA ASN A 226 -62.03 -13.75 -16.47
C ASN A 226 -62.52 -15.05 -15.82
N HIS A 227 -61.61 -15.99 -15.52
CA HIS A 227 -61.92 -17.26 -14.85
C HIS A 227 -61.81 -17.19 -13.32
N ALA A 228 -61.59 -16.00 -12.75
CA ALA A 228 -61.39 -15.80 -11.31
C ALA A 228 -62.71 -15.54 -10.55
N ASP A 229 -62.83 -16.08 -9.33
CA ASP A 229 -63.95 -15.80 -8.42
C ASP A 229 -63.93 -14.32 -7.97
N THR A 230 -64.74 -13.46 -8.59
CA THR A 230 -64.88 -12.02 -8.28
C THR A 230 -65.82 -11.73 -7.10
N SER A 231 -65.97 -12.64 -6.15
CA SER A 231 -66.94 -12.53 -5.04
C SER A 231 -66.57 -11.48 -3.97
N GLY A 232 -65.42 -10.78 -4.10
CA GLY A 232 -65.02 -9.62 -3.31
C GLY A 232 -64.28 -8.54 -4.12
N LEU A 233 -64.06 -7.36 -3.53
CA LEU A 233 -63.33 -6.23 -4.14
C LEU A 233 -61.84 -6.52 -4.47
N LEU A 234 -61.31 -7.66 -4.02
CA LEU A 234 -59.91 -8.08 -4.15
C LEU A 234 -59.82 -9.47 -4.78
N ILE A 235 -58.85 -9.66 -5.68
CA ILE A 235 -58.71 -10.89 -6.47
C ILE A 235 -57.58 -11.75 -5.89
N ASP A 236 -57.93 -12.91 -5.33
CA ASP A 236 -56.99 -13.89 -4.77
C ASP A 236 -56.60 -14.96 -5.79
N HIS A 237 -55.73 -14.61 -6.75
CA HIS A 237 -55.00 -15.61 -7.54
C HIS A 237 -53.79 -16.09 -6.75
N LYS A 238 -53.99 -17.03 -5.80
CA LYS A 238 -52.87 -17.65 -5.08
C LYS A 238 -51.96 -18.39 -6.05
N GLY A 239 -50.79 -17.81 -6.32
CA GLY A 239 -49.68 -18.55 -6.93
C GLY A 239 -49.93 -19.06 -8.35
N ASP A 240 -50.77 -18.39 -9.14
CA ASP A 240 -50.88 -18.69 -10.56
C ASP A 240 -49.56 -18.32 -11.26
N ILE A 241 -48.76 -19.37 -11.47
CA ILE A 241 -47.45 -19.37 -12.10
C ILE A 241 -47.53 -18.76 -13.50
N GLU A 242 -48.62 -19.03 -14.22
CA GLU A 242 -48.84 -18.62 -15.59
C GLU A 242 -49.25 -17.15 -15.66
N LEU A 243 -50.19 -16.70 -14.82
CA LEU A 243 -50.53 -15.27 -14.69
C LEU A 243 -49.30 -14.43 -14.35
N ASN A 244 -48.50 -14.86 -13.37
CA ASN A 244 -47.30 -14.13 -12.97
C ASN A 244 -46.27 -14.04 -14.11
N TRP A 245 -46.13 -15.10 -14.92
CA TRP A 245 -45.28 -15.10 -16.10
C TRP A 245 -45.72 -14.04 -17.12
N TYR A 246 -47.00 -14.04 -17.53
CA TYR A 246 -47.51 -13.05 -18.47
C TYR A 246 -47.44 -11.62 -17.92
N LEU A 247 -47.62 -11.41 -16.61
CA LEU A 247 -47.43 -10.09 -15.98
C LEU A 247 -45.98 -9.61 -16.03
N ILE A 248 -45.00 -10.50 -15.87
CA ILE A 248 -43.57 -10.18 -16.05
C ILE A 248 -43.30 -9.83 -17.52
N LEU A 249 -43.84 -10.60 -18.47
CA LEU A 249 -43.73 -10.32 -19.90
C LEU A 249 -44.29 -8.95 -20.25
N PHE A 250 -45.53 -8.69 -19.81
CA PHE A 250 -46.20 -7.40 -19.95
C PHE A 250 -45.34 -6.26 -19.41
N ALA A 251 -44.78 -6.40 -18.20
CA ALA A 251 -43.90 -5.40 -17.63
C ALA A 251 -42.63 -5.12 -18.47
N GLU A 252 -42.09 -6.11 -19.18
CA GLU A 252 -40.94 -5.91 -20.07
C GLU A 252 -41.33 -5.29 -21.41
N PHE A 253 -42.50 -5.62 -21.96
CA PHE A 253 -43.03 -5.00 -23.19
C PHE A 253 -43.26 -3.48 -23.03
N LEU A 254 -43.67 -3.03 -21.84
CA LEU A 254 -43.86 -1.60 -21.56
C LEU A 254 -42.56 -0.78 -21.47
N ARG A 255 -41.39 -1.40 -21.65
CA ARG A 255 -40.08 -0.70 -21.75
C ARG A 255 -39.72 -0.28 -23.17
N ALA A 256 -40.69 -0.32 -24.08
CA ALA A 256 -40.58 0.13 -25.45
C ALA A 256 -40.56 1.66 -25.57
N ARG A 257 -40.47 2.16 -26.80
CA ARG A 257 -40.56 3.58 -27.13
C ARG A 257 -41.96 4.12 -26.81
N GLY A 258 -42.05 5.32 -26.25
CA GLY A 258 -43.32 5.93 -25.82
C GLY A 258 -44.36 5.99 -26.94
N ASP A 259 -43.95 6.46 -28.11
CA ASP A 259 -44.77 6.64 -29.30
C ASP A 259 -45.41 5.32 -29.77
N THR A 260 -44.67 4.22 -29.70
CA THR A 260 -45.15 2.88 -30.07
C THR A 260 -46.15 2.34 -29.07
N LEU A 261 -46.04 2.71 -27.79
CA LEU A 261 -46.97 2.29 -26.75
C LEU A 261 -48.32 3.02 -26.84
N LEU A 262 -48.37 4.23 -27.40
CA LEU A 262 -49.62 4.98 -27.60
C LEU A 262 -50.64 4.19 -28.45
N ILE A 263 -50.17 3.43 -29.44
CA ILE A 263 -51.02 2.60 -30.31
C ILE A 263 -51.83 1.58 -29.48
N TYR A 264 -51.25 1.09 -28.38
CA TYR A 264 -51.83 0.06 -27.52
C TYR A 264 -52.46 0.63 -26.23
N LYS A 265 -52.63 1.96 -26.13
CA LYS A 265 -53.13 2.65 -24.93
C LYS A 265 -54.35 1.99 -24.29
N GLN A 266 -55.39 1.68 -25.09
CA GLN A 266 -56.63 1.07 -24.59
C GLN A 266 -56.41 -0.34 -23.99
N MET A 267 -55.61 -1.17 -24.65
CA MET A 267 -55.29 -2.53 -24.18
C MET A 267 -54.48 -2.48 -22.89
N ILE A 268 -53.48 -1.59 -22.84
CA ILE A 268 -52.63 -1.39 -21.65
C ILE A 268 -53.51 -0.96 -20.46
N MET A 269 -54.39 0.05 -20.65
CA MET A 269 -55.30 0.52 -19.60
C MET A 269 -56.24 -0.59 -19.10
N SER A 270 -56.80 -1.41 -20.00
CA SER A 270 -57.67 -2.55 -19.63
C SER A 270 -56.98 -3.53 -18.67
N VAL A 271 -55.74 -3.91 -18.98
CA VAL A 271 -54.94 -4.81 -18.12
C VAL A 271 -54.70 -4.19 -16.74
N PHE A 272 -54.32 -2.91 -16.66
CA PHE A 272 -54.10 -2.24 -15.38
C PHE A 272 -55.39 -2.13 -14.54
N HIS A 273 -56.54 -1.83 -15.17
CA HIS A 273 -57.83 -1.79 -14.47
C HIS A 273 -58.21 -3.12 -13.84
N ARG A 274 -57.88 -4.25 -14.47
CA ARG A 274 -58.18 -5.59 -13.90
C ARG A 274 -57.14 -6.04 -12.87
N CYS A 275 -55.86 -5.77 -13.12
CA CYS A 275 -54.77 -6.32 -12.32
C CYS A 275 -54.41 -5.51 -11.06
N ILE A 276 -54.91 -4.27 -10.91
CA ILE A 276 -54.62 -3.44 -9.73
C ILE A 276 -55.15 -4.05 -8.41
N TYR A 277 -56.21 -4.86 -8.49
CA TYR A 277 -56.86 -5.49 -7.33
C TYR A 277 -56.21 -6.80 -6.87
N LEU A 278 -55.13 -7.25 -7.53
CA LEU A 278 -54.40 -8.47 -7.17
C LEU A 278 -53.76 -8.36 -5.79
N ILE A 279 -53.90 -9.40 -4.96
CA ILE A 279 -53.35 -9.41 -3.58
C ILE A 279 -52.02 -10.16 -3.44
N HIS A 280 -51.68 -11.03 -4.40
CA HIS A 280 -50.44 -11.81 -4.34
C HIS A 280 -49.21 -10.94 -4.64
N LYS A 281 -48.19 -11.02 -3.75
CA LYS A 281 -47.00 -10.17 -3.78
C LYS A 281 -46.31 -10.11 -5.14
N ASP A 282 -45.92 -11.26 -5.66
CA ASP A 282 -45.15 -11.31 -6.91
C ASP A 282 -45.97 -10.79 -8.10
N SER A 283 -47.30 -10.86 -8.04
CA SER A 283 -48.19 -10.46 -9.12
C SER A 283 -48.44 -8.95 -9.11
N TYR A 284 -48.78 -8.36 -7.95
CA TYR A 284 -48.92 -6.90 -7.88
C TYR A 284 -47.57 -6.18 -8.02
N GLU A 285 -46.45 -6.78 -7.59
CA GLU A 285 -45.11 -6.21 -7.84
C GLU A 285 -44.76 -6.18 -9.33
N ALA A 286 -45.14 -7.22 -10.09
CA ALA A 286 -44.97 -7.25 -11.53
C ALA A 286 -45.81 -6.14 -12.22
N VAL A 287 -47.08 -5.98 -11.84
CA VAL A 287 -47.96 -4.91 -12.35
C VAL A 287 -47.43 -3.53 -11.96
N ALA A 288 -47.02 -3.33 -10.71
CA ALA A 288 -46.41 -2.07 -10.27
C ALA A 288 -45.13 -1.76 -11.03
N SER A 289 -44.31 -2.78 -11.33
CA SER A 289 -43.12 -2.63 -12.18
C SER A 289 -43.49 -2.27 -13.62
N ALA A 290 -44.57 -2.85 -14.16
CA ALA A 290 -45.12 -2.48 -15.46
C ALA A 290 -45.53 -0.99 -15.50
N ALA A 291 -46.26 -0.52 -14.47
CA ALA A 291 -46.67 0.88 -14.35
C ALA A 291 -45.47 1.84 -14.33
N LYS A 292 -44.44 1.50 -13.55
CA LYS A 292 -43.17 2.23 -13.52
C LYS A 292 -42.50 2.27 -14.90
N HIS A 293 -42.48 1.14 -15.62
CA HIS A 293 -41.85 1.07 -16.94
C HIS A 293 -42.61 1.90 -17.97
N LEU A 294 -43.93 1.77 -18.03
CA LEU A 294 -44.80 2.57 -18.88
C LEU A 294 -44.57 4.07 -18.67
N LEU A 295 -44.68 4.54 -17.43
CA LEU A 295 -44.51 5.95 -17.11
C LEU A 295 -43.09 6.45 -17.43
N LYS A 296 -42.05 5.61 -17.28
CA LYS A 296 -40.70 5.97 -17.74
C LYS A 296 -40.61 6.08 -19.25
N SER A 297 -41.17 5.13 -19.98
CA SER A 297 -41.17 5.11 -21.44
C SER A 297 -41.88 6.32 -22.03
N LEU A 298 -42.96 6.78 -21.39
CA LEU A 298 -43.75 7.95 -21.80
C LEU A 298 -43.17 9.29 -21.33
N SER A 299 -42.53 9.37 -20.16
CA SER A 299 -42.16 10.65 -19.55
C SER A 299 -40.66 10.98 -19.52
N HIS A 300 -39.77 10.04 -19.87
CA HIS A 300 -38.32 10.25 -19.81
C HIS A 300 -37.69 10.47 -21.18
N VAL A 301 -36.58 11.22 -21.18
CA VAL A 301 -35.66 11.33 -22.32
C VAL A 301 -34.61 10.20 -22.25
N TYR A 302 -34.49 9.40 -23.31
CA TYR A 302 -33.54 8.28 -23.41
C TYR A 302 -33.09 8.05 -24.86
N PRO A 303 -31.89 7.48 -25.10
CA PRO A 303 -31.43 7.18 -26.46
C PRO A 303 -32.27 6.07 -27.10
N MET A 304 -32.57 6.24 -28.39
CA MET A 304 -33.39 5.33 -29.18
C MET A 304 -32.62 4.13 -29.73
N GLU A 305 -31.38 4.37 -30.13
CA GLU A 305 -30.58 3.42 -30.87
C GLU A 305 -29.18 3.31 -30.25
N TYR A 306 -28.65 2.08 -30.30
CA TYR A 306 -27.28 1.77 -29.87
C TYR A 306 -26.50 1.22 -31.07
N GLN A 307 -26.62 1.90 -32.23
CA GLN A 307 -25.96 1.45 -33.46
C GLN A 307 -24.43 1.40 -33.27
N LEU A 308 -23.81 0.37 -33.86
CA LEU A 308 -22.35 0.19 -33.83
C LEU A 308 -21.64 1.06 -34.88
N THR A 309 -22.37 1.56 -35.87
CA THR A 309 -21.86 2.32 -37.02
C THR A 309 -22.74 3.54 -37.27
N VAL A 310 -22.15 4.61 -37.81
CA VAL A 310 -22.89 5.80 -38.28
C VAL A 310 -23.41 5.62 -39.71
N GLU A 311 -22.80 4.69 -40.46
CA GLU A 311 -23.18 4.35 -41.83
C GLU A 311 -24.56 3.68 -41.87
N ASN A 312 -25.36 4.04 -42.87
CA ASN A 312 -26.70 3.49 -43.06
C ASN A 312 -26.61 2.04 -43.57
N LEU A 313 -27.12 1.10 -42.77
CA LEU A 313 -27.07 -0.34 -43.06
C LEU A 313 -28.10 -0.77 -44.13
N ASP A 314 -29.06 0.09 -44.47
CA ASP A 314 -30.10 -0.18 -45.47
C ASP A 314 -29.67 0.23 -46.90
N GLU A 315 -28.46 0.77 -47.07
CA GLU A 315 -27.93 1.11 -48.39
C GLU A 315 -27.54 -0.12 -49.23
N PRO A 316 -27.67 -0.07 -50.57
CA PRO A 316 -27.24 -1.18 -51.43
C PRO A 316 -25.76 -1.52 -51.25
N PHE A 317 -25.42 -2.81 -51.14
CA PHE A 317 -24.05 -3.31 -50.91
C PHE A 317 -23.01 -2.89 -51.98
N ILE A 318 -23.46 -2.35 -53.11
CA ILE A 318 -22.60 -1.78 -54.15
C ILE A 318 -21.91 -0.50 -53.66
N ASN A 319 -22.58 0.30 -52.82
CA ASN A 319 -22.07 1.57 -52.32
C ASN A 319 -21.22 1.38 -51.05
N PHE A 320 -21.63 0.45 -50.19
CA PHE A 320 -20.97 0.22 -48.91
C PHE A 320 -21.11 -1.24 -48.44
N LEU A 321 -20.02 -1.80 -47.90
CA LEU A 321 -20.00 -3.15 -47.33
C LEU A 321 -19.92 -3.08 -45.80
N PRO A 322 -20.98 -3.45 -45.04
CA PRO A 322 -21.02 -3.35 -43.58
C PRO A 322 -19.85 -4.03 -42.84
N ILE A 323 -19.31 -5.14 -43.40
CA ILE A 323 -18.15 -5.85 -42.85
C ILE A 323 -16.88 -4.99 -42.76
N ARG A 324 -16.77 -3.90 -43.54
CA ARG A 324 -15.62 -2.97 -43.49
C ARG A 324 -15.66 -2.05 -42.28
N ALA A 325 -16.82 -1.86 -41.65
CA ALA A 325 -16.98 -1.02 -40.46
C ALA A 325 -16.72 -1.75 -39.13
N TRP A 326 -16.42 -3.06 -39.18
CA TRP A 326 -16.08 -3.85 -38.02
C TRP A 326 -14.91 -3.25 -37.21
N GLY A 327 -15.13 -3.04 -35.91
CA GLY A 327 -14.14 -2.55 -34.96
C GLY A 327 -13.70 -1.10 -35.17
N GLN A 328 -14.35 -0.34 -36.07
CA GLN A 328 -14.06 1.07 -36.28
C GLN A 328 -14.49 1.91 -35.07
N ALA A 329 -13.68 2.93 -34.73
CA ALA A 329 -14.01 3.90 -33.70
C ALA A 329 -14.55 5.17 -34.36
N VAL A 330 -15.66 5.68 -33.87
CA VAL A 330 -16.27 6.93 -34.33
C VAL A 330 -15.73 8.09 -33.49
N ASP A 331 -15.45 9.22 -34.15
CA ASP A 331 -15.07 10.44 -33.45
C ASP A 331 -16.28 11.03 -32.70
N PHE A 332 -16.04 11.65 -31.55
CA PHE A 332 -17.11 12.20 -30.73
C PHE A 332 -17.94 13.24 -31.49
N ASP A 333 -17.29 14.08 -32.30
CA ASP A 333 -17.93 15.15 -33.06
C ASP A 333 -18.83 14.64 -34.21
N HIS A 334 -18.65 13.39 -34.66
CA HIS A 334 -19.45 12.78 -35.73
C HIS A 334 -20.53 11.82 -35.19
N LEU A 335 -20.69 11.71 -33.87
CA LEU A 335 -21.65 10.79 -33.26
C LEU A 335 -23.07 11.37 -33.28
N GLN A 336 -23.96 10.77 -34.08
CA GLN A 336 -25.37 11.17 -34.19
C GLN A 336 -26.27 10.28 -33.32
N ILE A 337 -26.47 10.63 -32.04
CA ILE A 337 -27.37 9.88 -31.14
C ILE A 337 -28.80 10.38 -31.32
N GLN A 338 -29.71 9.49 -31.67
CA GLN A 338 -31.15 9.77 -31.66
C GLN A 338 -31.73 9.58 -30.25
N PHE A 339 -32.53 10.55 -29.79
CA PHE A 339 -33.17 10.51 -28.47
C PHE A 339 -34.69 10.48 -28.60
N HIS A 340 -35.33 9.69 -27.75
CA HIS A 340 -36.74 9.82 -27.44
C HIS A 340 -36.95 11.10 -26.66
N ILE A 341 -37.85 11.95 -27.14
CA ILE A 341 -38.30 13.14 -26.40
C ILE A 341 -39.81 12.99 -26.22
N PRO A 342 -40.31 12.95 -24.98
CA PRO A 342 -41.74 12.84 -24.69
C PRO A 342 -42.58 13.84 -25.48
N ASN A 343 -43.53 13.36 -26.27
CA ASN A 343 -44.50 14.22 -26.97
C ASN A 343 -45.70 14.55 -26.07
N ILE A 344 -46.56 15.47 -26.52
CA ILE A 344 -47.73 15.92 -25.74
C ILE A 344 -48.69 14.74 -25.48
N ASP A 345 -48.95 13.91 -26.48
CA ASP A 345 -49.87 12.77 -26.37
C ASP A 345 -49.38 11.70 -25.37
N GLU A 346 -48.06 11.47 -25.30
CA GLU A 346 -47.41 10.58 -24.33
C GLU A 346 -47.48 11.13 -22.92
N ILE A 347 -47.26 12.44 -22.75
CA ILE A 347 -47.38 13.12 -21.47
C ILE A 347 -48.84 13.08 -21.00
N ASP A 348 -49.79 13.35 -21.88
CA ASP A 348 -51.23 13.29 -21.56
C ASP A 348 -51.65 11.88 -21.17
N PHE A 349 -51.16 10.85 -21.88
CA PHE A 349 -51.38 9.46 -21.49
C PHE A 349 -50.75 9.15 -20.11
N ALA A 350 -49.53 9.61 -19.85
CA ALA A 350 -48.90 9.42 -18.55
C ALA A 350 -49.66 10.15 -17.42
N CYS A 351 -50.18 11.35 -17.67
CA CYS A 351 -51.04 12.10 -16.74
C CYS A 351 -52.33 11.34 -16.45
N GLU A 352 -53.07 10.93 -17.49
CA GLU A 352 -54.30 10.14 -17.35
C GLU A 352 -54.07 8.86 -16.55
N PHE A 353 -52.96 8.15 -16.82
CA PHE A 353 -52.58 6.94 -16.09
C PHE A 353 -52.34 7.23 -14.61
N VAL A 354 -51.56 8.28 -14.30
CA VAL A 354 -51.29 8.70 -12.92
C VAL A 354 -52.59 9.06 -12.23
N GLU A 355 -53.44 9.88 -12.84
CA GLU A 355 -54.72 10.30 -12.25
C GLU A 355 -55.64 9.11 -11.95
N THR A 356 -55.73 8.17 -12.88
CA THR A 356 -56.60 7.00 -12.76
C THR A 356 -56.19 6.08 -11.62
N PHE A 357 -54.89 5.75 -11.53
CA PHE A 357 -54.42 4.70 -10.64
C PHE A 357 -53.79 5.21 -9.34
N ILE A 358 -53.10 6.37 -9.34
CA ILE A 358 -52.48 6.90 -8.11
C ILE A 358 -53.52 7.43 -7.15
N TYR A 359 -54.53 8.18 -7.63
CA TYR A 359 -55.54 8.78 -6.76
C TYR A 359 -56.46 7.71 -6.16
N LEU A 360 -56.70 6.61 -6.88
CA LEU A 360 -57.43 5.46 -6.35
C LEU A 360 -56.74 4.90 -5.10
N GLU A 361 -55.45 4.59 -5.19
CA GLU A 361 -54.68 4.03 -4.08
C GLU A 361 -54.46 5.05 -2.94
N LEU A 362 -54.28 6.33 -3.27
CA LEU A 362 -54.16 7.41 -2.27
C LEU A 362 -55.47 7.62 -1.50
N ARG A 363 -56.64 7.57 -2.16
CA ARG A 363 -57.94 7.65 -1.48
C ARG A 363 -58.16 6.45 -0.58
N LEU A 364 -57.83 5.24 -1.06
CA LEU A 364 -57.89 4.02 -0.24
C LEU A 364 -57.05 4.13 1.04
N LEU A 365 -55.82 4.65 0.92
CA LEU A 365 -54.96 4.88 2.08
C LEU A 365 -55.46 6.00 2.99
N ASN A 366 -55.96 7.12 2.46
CA ASN A 366 -56.43 8.25 3.28
C ASN A 366 -57.73 7.94 4.04
N GLU A 367 -58.70 7.29 3.41
CA GLU A 367 -60.02 7.06 4.00
C GLU A 367 -60.09 5.81 4.89
N LYS A 368 -59.26 4.79 4.63
CA LYS A 368 -59.34 3.47 5.29
C LYS A 368 -58.04 3.00 5.95
N CYS A 369 -57.03 3.88 6.12
CA CYS A 369 -55.66 3.52 6.56
C CYS A 369 -55.56 2.56 7.77
N LEU A 370 -56.45 2.73 8.75
CA LEU A 370 -56.47 1.95 10.00
C LEU A 370 -57.31 0.65 9.93
N LYS A 371 -58.13 0.48 8.89
CA LYS A 371 -59.05 -0.67 8.71
C LYS A 371 -58.57 -1.70 7.68
N ILE A 372 -57.53 -1.39 6.90
CA ILE A 372 -56.95 -2.30 5.89
C ILE A 372 -55.87 -3.21 6.49
N SER A 373 -55.69 -4.40 5.91
CA SER A 373 -54.64 -5.33 6.35
C SER A 373 -53.24 -4.81 6.02
N ASN A 374 -52.21 -5.29 6.72
CA ASN A 374 -50.82 -4.91 6.43
C ASN A 374 -50.39 -5.28 4.99
N ASN A 375 -50.95 -6.36 4.42
CA ASN A 375 -50.65 -6.81 3.06
C ASN A 375 -51.29 -5.89 2.01
N GLU A 376 -52.54 -5.46 2.23
CA GLU A 376 -53.21 -4.47 1.38
C GLU A 376 -52.49 -3.12 1.42
N ARG A 377 -52.08 -2.67 2.62
CA ARG A 377 -51.30 -1.44 2.78
C ARG A 377 -49.97 -1.52 2.04
N LEU A 378 -49.27 -2.64 2.12
CA LEU A 378 -48.02 -2.87 1.40
C LEU A 378 -48.24 -2.80 -0.12
N ARG A 379 -49.29 -3.45 -0.64
CA ARG A 379 -49.65 -3.38 -2.06
C ARG A 379 -49.88 -1.94 -2.52
N SER A 380 -50.75 -1.19 -1.85
CA SER A 380 -51.07 0.20 -2.20
C SER A 380 -49.81 1.08 -2.19
N LEU A 381 -48.96 0.93 -1.17
CA LEU A 381 -47.67 1.64 -1.09
C LEU A 381 -46.71 1.22 -2.21
N THR A 382 -46.68 -0.06 -2.60
CA THR A 382 -45.85 -0.54 -3.71
C THR A 382 -46.26 0.09 -5.03
N PHE A 383 -47.57 0.22 -5.31
CA PHE A 383 -48.07 0.92 -6.49
C PHE A 383 -47.73 2.41 -6.47
N ILE A 384 -48.02 3.11 -5.37
CA ILE A 384 -47.69 4.54 -5.20
C ILE A 384 -46.19 4.77 -5.40
N HIS A 385 -45.35 3.91 -4.80
CA HIS A 385 -43.90 4.00 -4.94
C HIS A 385 -43.43 3.82 -6.40
N HIS A 386 -43.94 2.80 -7.09
CA HIS A 386 -43.54 2.51 -8.47
C HIS A 386 -44.05 3.54 -9.46
N ILE A 387 -45.31 3.97 -9.33
CA ILE A 387 -45.90 5.04 -10.13
C ILE A 387 -45.13 6.32 -9.90
N GLY A 388 -44.87 6.70 -8.64
CA GLY A 388 -44.08 7.88 -8.30
C GLY A 388 -42.65 7.85 -8.88
N ILE A 389 -41.96 6.71 -8.86
CA ILE A 389 -40.66 6.55 -9.54
C ILE A 389 -40.81 6.66 -11.07
N GLY A 390 -41.94 6.24 -11.62
CA GLY A 390 -42.24 6.30 -13.04
C GLY A 390 -42.44 7.71 -13.55
N CYS A 391 -43.25 8.52 -12.83
CA CYS A 391 -43.64 9.86 -13.23
C CYS A 391 -42.82 10.99 -12.59
N PHE A 392 -41.75 10.70 -11.83
CA PHE A 392 -41.01 11.73 -11.08
C PHE A 392 -40.48 12.89 -11.94
N ARG A 393 -40.23 12.66 -13.24
CA ARG A 393 -39.79 13.70 -14.19
C ARG A 393 -40.89 14.70 -14.53
N MET A 394 -42.15 14.31 -14.36
CA MET A 394 -43.34 15.13 -14.61
C MET A 394 -43.73 15.96 -13.38
N VAL A 395 -43.35 15.52 -12.18
CA VAL A 395 -43.72 16.19 -10.94
C VAL A 395 -42.75 17.34 -10.68
N PRO A 396 -43.23 18.59 -10.53
CA PRO A 396 -42.36 19.71 -10.18
C PRO A 396 -41.73 19.47 -8.80
N HIS A 397 -40.64 20.18 -8.53
CA HIS A 397 -40.03 20.16 -7.21
C HIS A 397 -41.07 20.57 -6.14
N ILE A 398 -41.05 19.91 -4.98
CA ILE A 398 -41.87 20.34 -3.85
C ILE A 398 -41.28 21.69 -3.42
N ASP A 399 -41.98 22.78 -3.70
CA ASP A 399 -41.67 24.12 -3.22
C ASP A 399 -41.87 24.16 -1.70
N SER A 400 -40.94 23.60 -0.94
CA SER A 400 -40.94 23.74 0.50
C SER A 400 -40.51 25.16 0.84
N GLU A 401 -41.25 25.83 1.74
CA GLU A 401 -40.78 27.07 2.37
C GLU A 401 -39.33 26.88 2.84
N LYS A 402 -38.46 27.84 2.54
CA LYS A 402 -37.06 27.81 2.98
C LYS A 402 -37.05 27.62 4.50
N LEU A 403 -36.52 26.48 4.97
CA LEU A 403 -36.46 26.18 6.41
C LEU A 403 -35.72 27.33 7.13
N PRO A 404 -36.43 28.12 7.97
CA PRO A 404 -35.80 29.27 8.60
C PRO A 404 -34.74 28.80 9.60
N ASN A 405 -33.67 29.58 9.74
CA ASN A 405 -32.65 29.44 10.79
C ASN A 405 -31.71 28.21 10.71
N LEU A 406 -31.50 27.62 9.52
CA LEU A 406 -30.54 26.50 9.39
C LEU A 406 -29.07 26.98 9.39
N ILE A 407 -28.75 27.99 8.56
CA ILE A 407 -27.43 28.65 8.46
C ILE A 407 -27.67 30.12 8.05
N SER A 408 -27.00 31.07 8.69
CA SER A 408 -26.96 32.46 8.20
C SER A 408 -26.06 32.54 6.96
N SER A 409 -26.64 32.84 5.81
CA SER A 409 -25.90 33.07 4.55
C SER A 409 -26.01 34.54 4.14
N VAL A 410 -24.88 35.16 3.83
CA VAL A 410 -24.79 36.52 3.28
C VAL A 410 -25.06 36.53 1.77
N VAL A 411 -24.98 35.36 1.13
CA VAL A 411 -25.24 35.16 -0.30
C VAL A 411 -26.60 34.48 -0.48
N SER A 412 -27.43 35.00 -1.39
CA SER A 412 -28.64 34.30 -1.79
C SER A 412 -28.26 33.00 -2.52
N CYS A 413 -28.58 31.86 -1.93
CA CYS A 413 -28.45 30.57 -2.60
C CYS A 413 -29.60 30.39 -3.59
N ASP A 414 -29.60 31.16 -4.68
CA ASP A 414 -30.46 30.93 -5.82
C ASP A 414 -29.69 30.09 -6.84
N SER A 415 -29.51 28.81 -6.53
CA SER A 415 -28.90 27.90 -7.50
C SER A 415 -29.85 27.69 -8.67
N LYS A 416 -29.46 28.11 -9.88
CA LYS A 416 -30.13 27.74 -11.14
C LYS A 416 -30.17 26.22 -11.36
N TYR A 417 -29.28 25.48 -10.71
CA TYR A 417 -29.18 24.03 -10.81
C TYR A 417 -29.11 23.44 -9.40
N GLN A 418 -30.27 23.11 -8.83
CA GLN A 418 -30.29 22.36 -7.58
C GLN A 418 -29.91 20.91 -7.87
N ALA A 419 -28.76 20.48 -7.37
CA ALA A 419 -28.33 19.09 -7.46
C ALA A 419 -29.32 18.22 -6.68
N GLN A 420 -30.07 17.38 -7.39
CA GLN A 420 -30.88 16.33 -6.78
C GLN A 420 -29.94 15.29 -6.15
N TYR A 421 -29.74 15.37 -4.85
CA TYR A 421 -29.15 14.27 -4.10
C TYR A 421 -30.20 13.17 -4.01
N SER A 422 -29.92 12.02 -4.63
CA SER A 422 -30.70 10.81 -4.40
C SER A 422 -30.51 10.41 -2.94
N ILE A 423 -31.45 10.77 -2.07
CA ILE A 423 -31.44 10.45 -0.63
C ILE A 423 -31.36 8.92 -0.44
N TYR A 424 -31.82 8.16 -1.44
CA TYR A 424 -31.73 6.71 -1.51
C TYR A 424 -30.66 6.27 -2.52
N PRO A 425 -29.72 5.37 -2.14
CA PRO A 425 -28.88 4.70 -3.13
C PRO A 425 -29.77 3.88 -4.08
N LYS A 426 -29.40 3.83 -5.37
CA LYS A 426 -30.13 3.09 -6.41
C LYS A 426 -30.25 1.58 -6.14
N GLU A 427 -29.51 1.04 -5.18
CA GLU A 427 -29.64 -0.33 -4.69
C GLU A 427 -29.39 -0.37 -3.16
N PRO A 428 -30.27 -0.99 -2.36
CA PRO A 428 -29.91 -1.39 -1.01
C PRO A 428 -28.87 -2.51 -1.12
N LYS A 429 -27.59 -2.20 -0.91
CA LYS A 429 -26.63 -3.25 -0.58
C LYS A 429 -27.18 -4.00 0.63
N PHE A 430 -27.32 -5.31 0.47
CA PHE A 430 -27.87 -6.24 1.44
C PHE A 430 -27.46 -5.90 2.89
N GLN A 431 -28.45 -5.89 3.79
CA GLN A 431 -28.32 -5.94 5.25
C GLN A 431 -27.73 -4.74 6.02
N GLU A 432 -27.71 -3.51 5.47
CA GLU A 432 -27.47 -2.34 6.33
C GLU A 432 -28.69 -2.08 7.23
N ASN A 433 -28.61 -2.47 8.51
CA ASN A 433 -29.60 -2.07 9.52
C ASN A 433 -29.67 -0.53 9.57
N LEU A 434 -30.86 0.04 9.77
CA LEU A 434 -31.09 1.48 9.99
C LEU A 434 -30.07 2.09 10.97
N ARG A 435 -29.66 1.33 12.00
CA ARG A 435 -28.60 1.71 12.95
C ARG A 435 -27.23 1.91 12.31
N MET A 436 -26.81 1.05 11.38
CA MET A 436 -25.55 1.20 10.64
C MET A 436 -25.59 2.39 9.68
N ARG A 437 -26.75 2.61 9.05
CA ARG A 437 -26.94 3.78 8.18
C ARG A 437 -26.91 5.09 8.96
N LEU A 438 -27.64 5.15 10.08
CA LEU A 438 -27.58 6.26 11.03
C LEU A 438 -26.13 6.52 11.48
N LEU A 439 -25.28 5.50 11.59
CA LEU A 439 -23.86 5.68 11.95
C LEU A 439 -22.97 6.20 10.83
N ILE A 440 -23.22 5.81 9.59
CA ILE A 440 -22.54 6.40 8.44
C ILE A 440 -22.91 7.88 8.35
N ASP A 441 -24.19 8.20 8.55
CA ASP A 441 -24.68 9.55 8.41
C ASP A 441 -24.34 10.42 9.64
N ILE A 442 -24.42 9.89 10.87
CA ILE A 442 -23.89 10.53 12.09
C ILE A 442 -22.36 10.69 11.99
N GLY A 443 -21.64 9.69 11.50
CA GLY A 443 -20.20 9.76 11.28
C GLY A 443 -19.81 10.91 10.35
N LYS A 444 -20.59 11.12 9.28
CA LYS A 444 -20.46 12.32 8.44
C LYS A 444 -20.78 13.58 9.25
N LEU A 445 -21.91 13.63 9.96
CA LEU A 445 -22.40 14.80 10.70
C LEU A 445 -21.48 15.24 11.87
N ILE A 446 -20.77 14.30 12.50
CA ILE A 446 -19.81 14.57 13.58
C ILE A 446 -18.72 15.55 13.14
N GLU A 447 -18.41 15.63 11.84
CA GLU A 447 -17.31 16.42 11.30
C GLU A 447 -17.73 17.85 10.86
N TYR A 448 -19.04 18.18 10.84
CA TYR A 448 -19.55 19.40 10.18
C TYR A 448 -19.66 20.66 11.04
N SER A 449 -19.75 20.60 12.37
CA SER A 449 -19.75 21.82 13.19
C SER A 449 -19.41 21.59 14.68
N TRP A 450 -18.79 22.60 15.30
CA TRP A 450 -18.51 22.62 16.74
C TRP A 450 -19.77 22.54 17.59
N LYS A 451 -20.84 23.24 17.19
CA LYS A 451 -22.15 23.20 17.85
C LYS A 451 -22.81 21.80 17.81
N MET A 452 -22.58 21.03 16.75
CA MET A 452 -23.06 19.65 16.67
C MET A 452 -22.26 18.73 17.60
N MET A 453 -20.92 18.87 17.61
CA MET A 453 -20.05 18.09 18.49
C MET A 453 -20.37 18.36 19.97
N GLU A 454 -20.58 19.62 20.35
CA GLU A 454 -20.99 20.05 21.70
C GLU A 454 -22.22 19.29 22.21
N LYS A 455 -23.20 19.01 21.34
CA LYS A 455 -24.41 18.26 21.71
C LYS A 455 -24.24 16.75 21.62
N LEU A 456 -23.61 16.28 20.54
CA LEU A 456 -23.61 14.87 20.17
C LEU A 456 -22.59 14.06 20.98
N TRP A 457 -21.38 14.57 21.22
CA TRP A 457 -20.34 13.81 21.92
C TRP A 457 -20.72 13.50 23.38
N PRO A 458 -21.21 14.45 24.19
CA PRO A 458 -21.70 14.14 25.53
C PRO A 458 -22.88 13.15 25.49
N SER A 459 -23.78 13.29 24.52
CA SER A 459 -24.93 12.38 24.36
C SER A 459 -24.50 10.94 24.07
N ILE A 460 -23.49 10.75 23.21
CA ILE A 460 -22.94 9.42 22.90
C ILE A 460 -22.31 8.79 24.15
N VAL A 461 -21.55 9.56 24.93
CA VAL A 461 -20.95 9.11 26.19
C VAL A 461 -22.02 8.70 27.20
N CYS A 462 -23.05 9.54 27.35
CA CYS A 462 -24.16 9.34 28.29
C CYS A 462 -25.16 8.27 27.87
N THR A 463 -25.03 7.70 26.66
CA THR A 463 -25.96 6.66 26.19
C THR A 463 -25.80 5.41 27.07
N THR A 464 -26.67 5.26 28.07
CA THR A 464 -26.73 4.11 28.99
C THR A 464 -27.62 3.01 28.42
N HIS A 465 -27.30 1.77 28.82
CA HIS A 465 -27.97 0.51 28.49
C HIS A 465 -27.69 -0.10 27.12
N VAL A 466 -26.77 -1.07 27.11
CA VAL A 466 -27.02 -2.26 26.31
C VAL A 466 -26.45 -3.51 26.99
N GLN A 467 -27.32 -4.32 27.59
CA GLN A 467 -26.98 -5.73 27.88
C GLN A 467 -26.74 -6.51 26.57
N LYS A 468 -27.32 -6.06 25.45
CA LYS A 468 -27.10 -6.63 24.12
C LYS A 468 -25.69 -6.30 23.62
N ILE A 469 -24.91 -7.34 23.33
CA ILE A 469 -23.56 -7.27 22.76
C ILE A 469 -23.54 -6.41 21.48
N SER A 470 -24.60 -6.47 20.66
CA SER A 470 -24.67 -5.74 19.39
C SER A 470 -24.57 -4.22 19.54
N ALA A 471 -25.19 -3.60 20.55
CA ALA A 471 -25.02 -2.15 20.74
C ALA A 471 -23.82 -1.76 21.60
N GLN A 472 -23.21 -2.68 22.37
CA GLN A 472 -21.85 -2.46 22.91
C GLN A 472 -20.81 -2.42 21.79
N ASN A 473 -20.87 -3.37 20.85
CA ASN A 473 -20.02 -3.39 19.66
C ASN A 473 -20.24 -2.14 18.80
N LEU A 474 -21.48 -1.65 18.76
CA LEU A 474 -21.84 -0.42 18.04
C LEU A 474 -21.16 0.81 18.62
N ILE A 475 -21.26 1.02 19.94
CA ILE A 475 -20.61 2.15 20.64
C ILE A 475 -19.07 2.04 20.51
N GLY A 476 -18.52 0.84 20.61
CA GLY A 476 -17.10 0.59 20.34
C GLY A 476 -16.69 0.98 18.92
N SER A 477 -17.51 0.64 17.92
CA SER A 477 -17.27 0.99 16.51
C SER A 477 -17.38 2.50 16.26
N ILE A 478 -18.33 3.19 16.91
CA ILE A 478 -18.43 4.66 16.89
C ILE A 478 -17.13 5.27 17.40
N ASN A 479 -16.69 4.86 18.58
CA ASN A 479 -15.50 5.44 19.21
C ASN A 479 -14.24 5.19 18.36
N GLN A 480 -14.09 3.98 17.82
CA GLN A 480 -12.97 3.66 16.93
C GLN A 480 -13.01 4.48 15.63
N ARG A 481 -14.21 4.70 15.07
CA ARG A 481 -14.37 5.51 13.85
C ARG A 481 -14.04 6.98 14.12
N ILE A 482 -14.59 7.57 15.19
CA ILE A 482 -14.25 8.94 15.61
C ILE A 482 -12.73 9.04 15.78
N GLY A 483 -12.10 8.13 16.52
CA GLY A 483 -10.64 8.15 16.70
C GLY A 483 -9.82 8.00 15.41
N LYS A 484 -10.36 7.37 14.35
CA LYS A 484 -9.69 7.19 13.06
C LYS A 484 -9.97 8.30 12.04
N THR A 485 -11.18 8.86 12.02
CA THR A 485 -11.62 9.84 11.00
C THR A 485 -11.60 11.27 11.50
N PHE A 486 -11.56 11.49 12.83
CA PHE A 486 -11.54 12.84 13.38
C PHE A 486 -10.32 13.60 12.87
N THR A 487 -10.60 14.66 12.12
CA THR A 487 -9.62 15.65 11.71
C THR A 487 -9.81 16.88 12.57
N THR A 488 -8.72 17.45 13.06
CA THR A 488 -8.77 18.67 13.87
C THR A 488 -9.38 19.79 13.03
N ARG A 489 -10.61 20.18 13.37
CA ARG A 489 -11.30 21.29 12.72
C ARG A 489 -10.71 22.60 13.21
N ALA A 490 -10.53 23.55 12.30
CA ALA A 490 -10.11 24.89 12.68
C ALA A 490 -11.16 25.55 13.61
N LEU A 491 -10.72 26.05 14.76
CA LEU A 491 -11.53 26.94 15.61
C LEU A 491 -11.59 28.36 15.05
N ILE A 492 -10.43 28.83 14.58
CA ILE A 492 -10.18 30.16 14.01
C ILE A 492 -9.85 29.97 12.53
N GLN A 493 -10.54 30.69 11.64
CA GLN A 493 -10.45 30.50 10.19
C GLN A 493 -9.98 31.78 9.46
N ASP A 494 -8.80 32.30 9.78
CA ASP A 494 -8.36 33.57 9.18
C ASP A 494 -7.96 33.42 7.70
N VAL A 495 -8.36 34.39 6.87
CA VAL A 495 -7.99 34.49 5.46
C VAL A 495 -6.96 35.59 5.29
N ASN A 496 -5.81 35.27 4.68
CA ASN A 496 -4.77 36.28 4.47
C ASN A 496 -5.16 37.29 3.38
N GLU A 497 -4.61 38.50 3.46
CA GLU A 497 -4.89 39.61 2.53
C GLU A 497 -4.60 39.24 1.06
N LYS A 498 -3.56 38.45 0.82
CA LYS A 498 -3.20 37.98 -0.53
C LYS A 498 -4.30 37.14 -1.16
N SER A 499 -4.94 36.27 -0.37
CA SER A 499 -6.05 35.44 -0.84
C SER A 499 -7.30 36.28 -1.09
N ILE A 500 -7.56 37.29 -0.26
CA ILE A 500 -8.66 38.24 -0.46
C ILE A 500 -8.48 39.00 -1.79
N HIS A 501 -7.26 39.49 -2.06
CA HIS A 501 -6.96 40.20 -3.31
C HIS A 501 -7.09 39.31 -4.55
N ALA A 502 -6.59 38.06 -4.49
CA ALA A 502 -6.74 37.09 -5.56
C ALA A 502 -8.23 36.74 -5.80
N ALA A 503 -9.00 36.56 -4.74
CA ALA A 503 -10.43 36.28 -4.82
C ALA A 503 -11.23 37.46 -5.43
N ALA A 504 -10.88 38.70 -5.07
CA ALA A 504 -11.49 39.90 -5.64
C ALA A 504 -11.23 40.01 -7.16
N THR A 505 -10.07 39.53 -7.64
CA THR A 505 -9.74 39.49 -9.07
C THR A 505 -10.56 38.42 -9.82
N LEU A 506 -10.88 37.30 -9.16
CA LEU A 506 -11.69 36.20 -9.74
C LEU A 506 -13.20 36.49 -9.73
N TRP A 507 -13.65 37.40 -8.88
CA TRP A 507 -15.07 37.70 -8.65
C TRP A 507 -15.40 39.15 -9.07
N ARG A 508 -16.51 39.71 -8.56
CA ARG A 508 -16.84 41.14 -8.68
C ARG A 508 -16.10 41.97 -7.63
N PRO A 509 -15.82 43.26 -7.90
CA PRO A 509 -15.36 44.20 -6.88
C PRO A 509 -16.42 44.29 -5.76
N LEU A 510 -16.02 44.00 -4.53
CA LEU A 510 -16.87 44.11 -3.35
C LEU A 510 -16.74 45.51 -2.75
N ALA A 511 -17.85 46.07 -2.27
CA ALA A 511 -17.82 47.34 -1.56
C ALA A 511 -17.24 47.15 -0.14
N SER A 512 -16.59 48.18 0.41
CA SER A 512 -15.90 48.08 1.72
C SER A 512 -16.84 47.67 2.85
N ASN A 513 -18.11 48.09 2.80
CA ASN A 513 -19.14 47.72 3.78
C ASN A 513 -19.51 46.22 3.74
N GLU A 514 -19.50 45.58 2.56
CA GLU A 514 -19.75 44.13 2.41
C GLU A 514 -18.59 43.33 3.01
N ILE A 515 -17.35 43.82 2.86
CA ILE A 515 -16.14 43.22 3.43
C ILE A 515 -16.16 43.33 4.96
N GLU A 516 -16.47 44.50 5.50
CA GLU A 516 -16.59 44.73 6.95
C GLU A 516 -17.68 43.85 7.58
N THR A 517 -18.85 43.75 6.94
CA THR A 517 -19.95 42.88 7.41
C THR A 517 -19.53 41.41 7.38
N GLY A 518 -18.83 40.99 6.31
CA GLY A 518 -18.27 39.65 6.19
C GLY A 518 -17.27 39.33 7.31
N GLN A 519 -16.40 40.29 7.66
CA GLN A 519 -15.45 40.16 8.76
C GLN A 519 -16.15 40.04 10.12
N GLN A 520 -17.17 40.85 10.38
CA GLN A 520 -17.93 40.77 11.64
C GLN A 520 -18.60 39.40 11.82
N ILE A 521 -19.26 38.89 10.77
CA ILE A 521 -19.88 37.54 10.80
C ILE A 521 -18.83 36.45 10.98
N HIS A 522 -17.66 36.63 10.36
CA HIS A 522 -16.53 35.72 10.52
C HIS A 522 -16.02 35.68 11.97
N ASP A 523 -15.82 36.85 12.59
CA ASP A 523 -15.35 36.98 13.96
C ASP A 523 -16.37 36.45 14.97
N GLU A 524 -17.66 36.68 14.75
CA GLU A 524 -18.75 36.07 15.52
C GLU A 524 -18.74 34.55 15.44
N ARG A 525 -18.51 33.98 14.24
CA ARG A 525 -18.42 32.54 14.04
C ARG A 525 -17.21 31.94 14.75
N ASN A 526 -16.04 32.61 14.69
CA ASN A 526 -14.85 32.18 15.42
C ASN A 526 -15.11 32.20 16.94
N ARG A 527 -15.72 33.27 17.47
CA ARG A 527 -16.13 33.35 18.89
C ARG A 527 -17.09 32.22 19.28
N ALA A 528 -18.11 31.94 18.47
CA ALA A 528 -19.06 30.87 18.71
C ALA A 528 -18.39 29.48 18.70
N ASN A 529 -17.44 29.23 17.78
CA ASN A 529 -16.68 27.98 17.74
C ASN A 529 -15.85 27.77 19.00
N ILE A 530 -15.15 28.81 19.46
CA ILE A 530 -14.34 28.78 20.69
C ILE A 530 -15.23 28.50 21.91
N GLN A 531 -16.40 29.16 21.99
CA GLN A 531 -17.36 28.93 23.06
C GLN A 531 -17.88 27.48 23.06
N SER A 532 -18.32 26.95 21.92
CA SER A 532 -18.75 25.56 21.79
C SER A 532 -17.65 24.56 22.14
N TYR A 533 -16.39 24.85 21.78
CA TYR A 533 -15.24 24.03 22.16
C TYR A 533 -15.01 23.99 23.68
N ASN A 534 -15.03 25.15 24.34
CA ASN A 534 -14.86 25.23 25.79
C ASN A 534 -16.01 24.54 26.53
N ASN A 535 -17.25 24.76 26.09
CA ASN A 535 -18.43 24.09 26.65
C ASN A 535 -18.34 22.57 26.48
N LEU A 536 -17.91 22.08 25.32
CA LEU A 536 -17.74 20.65 25.04
C LEU A 536 -16.69 20.03 25.98
N MET A 537 -15.53 20.66 26.11
CA MET A 537 -14.45 20.22 26.99
C MET A 537 -14.91 20.15 28.46
N GLU A 538 -15.53 21.21 28.98
CA GLU A 538 -16.04 21.25 30.36
C GLU A 538 -17.17 20.24 30.59
N THR A 539 -18.08 20.08 29.63
CA THR A 539 -19.18 19.11 29.74
C THR A 539 -18.65 17.69 29.82
N LEU A 540 -17.74 17.30 28.91
CA LEU A 540 -17.11 15.98 28.94
C LEU A 540 -16.30 15.77 30.22
N ASN A 541 -15.57 16.79 30.70
CA ASN A 541 -14.82 16.71 31.95
C ASN A 541 -15.75 16.50 33.15
N SER A 542 -16.85 17.24 33.23
CA SER A 542 -17.85 17.09 34.29
C SER A 542 -18.48 15.69 34.32
N LEU A 543 -18.71 15.08 33.15
CA LEU A 543 -19.22 13.72 33.02
C LEU A 543 -18.21 12.68 33.49
N LEU A 544 -16.93 12.89 33.18
CA LEU A 544 -15.84 12.03 33.62
C LEU A 544 -15.72 12.03 35.15
N MET A 545 -15.86 13.20 35.79
CA MET A 545 -15.72 13.37 37.24
C MET A 545 -16.93 12.87 38.06
N LYS A 546 -18.14 12.87 37.50
CA LYS A 546 -19.36 12.52 38.24
C LYS A 546 -19.48 11.04 38.67
N ASN A 547 -18.53 10.16 38.32
CA ASN A 547 -18.50 8.72 38.62
C ASN A 547 -19.79 7.92 38.28
N ILE A 548 -20.67 8.50 37.44
CA ILE A 548 -21.90 7.84 36.93
C ILE A 548 -21.57 6.91 35.74
N LEU A 549 -20.41 7.11 35.11
CA LEU A 549 -20.00 6.42 33.89
C LEU A 549 -19.32 5.08 34.21
N THR A 550 -19.59 4.06 33.38
CA THR A 550 -18.80 2.81 33.40
C THR A 550 -17.36 3.06 32.95
N TRP A 551 -16.41 2.20 33.34
CA TRP A 551 -15.00 2.36 32.93
C TRP A 551 -14.80 2.44 31.41
N LYS A 552 -15.64 1.77 30.61
CA LYS A 552 -15.61 1.85 29.13
C LYS A 552 -16.05 3.24 28.64
N GLN A 553 -17.06 3.83 29.26
CA GLN A 553 -17.52 5.19 28.97
C GLN A 553 -16.51 6.23 29.46
N GLN A 554 -15.88 6.03 30.62
CA GLN A 554 -14.78 6.88 31.09
C GLN A 554 -13.61 6.84 30.10
N LYS A 555 -13.23 5.65 29.61
CA LYS A 555 -12.19 5.46 28.58
C LYS A 555 -12.54 6.18 27.27
N MET A 556 -13.79 6.10 26.84
CA MET A 556 -14.27 6.85 25.68
C MET A 556 -14.16 8.36 25.91
N THR A 557 -14.63 8.85 27.05
CA THR A 557 -14.64 10.28 27.40
C THR A 557 -13.24 10.86 27.43
N ILE A 558 -12.29 10.20 28.11
CA ILE A 558 -10.90 10.67 28.18
C ILE A 558 -10.21 10.63 26.80
N SER A 559 -10.56 9.65 25.96
CA SER A 559 -10.10 9.59 24.57
C SER A 559 -10.65 10.74 23.72
N LEU A 560 -11.92 11.12 23.88
CA LEU A 560 -12.52 12.26 23.18
C LEU A 560 -11.90 13.58 23.65
N LEU A 561 -11.69 13.76 24.95
CA LEU A 561 -10.97 14.92 25.50
C LEU A 561 -9.54 15.02 24.96
N TYR A 562 -8.84 13.89 24.81
CA TYR A 562 -7.51 13.85 24.19
C TYR A 562 -7.52 14.35 22.74
N LEU A 563 -8.53 13.98 21.94
CA LEU A 563 -8.66 14.44 20.55
C LEU A 563 -8.89 15.96 20.42
N LEU A 564 -9.42 16.59 21.47
CA LEU A 564 -9.71 18.02 21.51
C LEU A 564 -8.49 18.87 21.89
N LEU A 565 -7.38 18.27 22.34
CA LEU A 565 -6.17 19.01 22.72
C LEU A 565 -5.53 19.71 21.51
N GLN A 566 -5.45 21.04 21.54
CA GLN A 566 -4.89 21.87 20.47
C GLN A 566 -4.20 23.13 21.00
N ASN A 567 -3.42 23.80 20.15
CA ASN A 567 -2.57 24.93 20.54
C ASN A 567 -3.24 26.30 20.45
N CYS A 568 -4.33 26.42 19.68
CA CYS A 568 -4.89 27.73 19.31
C CYS A 568 -5.64 28.43 20.46
N VAL A 569 -6.14 27.67 21.43
CA VAL A 569 -6.91 28.18 22.57
C VAL A 569 -6.40 27.50 23.85
N PRO A 570 -6.28 28.25 24.97
CA PRO A 570 -5.91 27.65 26.25
C PRO A 570 -6.83 26.50 26.64
N ILE A 571 -6.25 25.41 27.12
CA ILE A 571 -7.01 24.25 27.60
C ILE A 571 -7.66 24.62 28.94
N PRO A 572 -8.94 24.28 29.17
CA PRO A 572 -9.59 24.54 30.45
C PRO A 572 -8.84 23.91 31.63
N SER A 573 -8.60 24.69 32.69
CA SER A 573 -7.84 24.28 33.88
C SER A 573 -8.42 23.05 34.57
N SER A 574 -9.76 22.91 34.56
CA SER A 574 -10.46 21.76 35.13
C SER A 574 -10.04 20.44 34.46
N CYS A 575 -9.88 20.43 33.14
CA CYS A 575 -9.51 19.25 32.36
C CYS A 575 -8.08 18.80 32.67
N ILE A 576 -7.16 19.76 32.85
CA ILE A 576 -5.76 19.47 33.20
C ILE A 576 -5.67 18.83 34.58
N ARG A 577 -6.41 19.35 35.57
CA ARG A 577 -6.49 18.73 36.91
C ARG A 577 -6.99 17.29 36.83
N THR A 578 -8.06 17.06 36.08
CA THR A 578 -8.60 15.71 35.87
C THR A 578 -7.59 14.77 35.21
N PHE A 579 -6.87 15.21 34.17
CA PHE A 579 -5.80 14.37 33.59
C PHE A 579 -4.69 14.06 34.60
N MET A 580 -4.31 15.01 35.46
CA MET A 580 -3.30 14.79 36.50
C MET A 580 -3.77 13.80 37.57
N ASP A 581 -5.03 13.92 38.02
CA ASP A 581 -5.63 12.96 38.95
C ASP A 581 -5.67 11.55 38.36
N PHE A 582 -5.89 11.44 37.05
CA PHE A 582 -6.01 10.16 36.38
C PHE A 582 -4.67 9.42 36.20
N LEU A 583 -3.52 10.07 36.44
CA LEU A 583 -2.20 9.41 36.45
C LEU A 583 -2.04 8.40 37.61
N VAL A 584 -2.79 8.58 38.69
CA VAL A 584 -2.81 7.66 39.85
C VAL A 584 -4.11 6.86 39.97
N HIS A 585 -4.95 6.89 38.93
CA HIS A 585 -6.22 6.16 38.89
C HIS A 585 -5.99 4.65 38.89
N GLU A 586 -6.88 3.83 39.48
CA GLU A 586 -6.70 2.37 39.61
C GLU A 586 -6.73 1.61 38.27
N ASN A 587 -7.51 2.11 37.30
CA ASN A 587 -7.61 1.53 35.96
C ASN A 587 -6.44 1.94 35.03
N ILE A 588 -5.67 0.94 34.59
CA ILE A 588 -4.53 1.09 33.67
C ILE A 588 -4.85 1.80 32.35
N GLU A 589 -6.01 1.54 31.74
CA GLU A 589 -6.38 2.13 30.46
C GLU A 589 -6.62 3.64 30.59
N LEU A 590 -7.20 4.06 31.72
CA LEU A 590 -7.41 5.46 32.04
C LEU A 590 -6.07 6.17 32.33
N ARG A 591 -5.16 5.52 33.08
CA ARG A 591 -3.78 6.01 33.29
C ARG A 591 -3.05 6.22 31.96
N LYS A 592 -3.05 5.23 31.07
CA LYS A 592 -2.40 5.32 29.76
C LYS A 592 -2.94 6.46 28.88
N HIS A 593 -4.24 6.78 28.97
CA HIS A 593 -4.80 7.95 28.28
C HIS A 593 -4.40 9.26 28.97
N ALA A 594 -4.37 9.30 30.30
CA ALA A 594 -3.87 10.44 31.06
C ALA A 594 -2.40 10.75 30.74
N GLU A 595 -1.52 9.73 30.72
CA GLU A 595 -0.11 9.85 30.30
C GLU A 595 0.01 10.49 28.90
N LYS A 596 -0.79 10.02 27.94
CA LYS A 596 -0.83 10.59 26.57
C LYS A 596 -1.30 12.04 26.57
N SER A 597 -2.35 12.35 27.32
CA SER A 597 -2.91 13.70 27.43
C SER A 597 -1.92 14.67 28.06
N ILE A 598 -1.28 14.29 29.17
CA ILE A 598 -0.25 15.10 29.84
C ILE A 598 0.96 15.30 28.91
N ALA A 599 1.43 14.25 28.23
CA ALA A 599 2.50 14.37 27.25
C ALA A 599 2.14 15.30 26.07
N ALA A 600 0.86 15.37 25.67
CA ALA A 600 0.38 16.30 24.67
C ALA A 600 0.27 17.74 25.22
N ILE A 601 -0.29 17.94 26.40
CA ILE A 601 -0.42 19.24 27.08
C ILE A 601 0.96 19.89 27.26
N CYS A 602 1.94 19.14 27.74
CA CYS A 602 3.31 19.64 27.92
C CYS A 602 4.00 20.02 26.60
N ARG A 603 3.58 19.41 25.47
CA ARG A 603 4.03 19.80 24.13
C ARG A 603 3.42 21.12 23.67
N LEU A 604 2.14 21.32 23.97
CA LEU A 604 1.39 22.53 23.62
C LEU A 604 1.89 23.72 24.45
N GLN A 605 2.16 23.51 25.74
CA GLN A 605 2.70 24.52 26.68
C GLN A 605 4.23 24.67 26.58
N LYS A 606 4.75 24.67 25.35
CA LYS A 606 6.17 24.79 25.07
C LYS A 606 6.54 26.27 24.91
N PRO A 607 7.43 26.84 25.76
CA PRO A 607 7.92 28.20 25.56
C PRO A 607 8.51 28.36 24.15
N PRO A 608 8.51 29.56 23.54
CA PRO A 608 9.16 29.76 22.26
C PRO A 608 10.66 29.41 22.34
N ARG A 609 11.25 29.10 21.18
CA ARG A 609 12.69 28.86 21.05
C ARG A 609 13.33 30.07 20.42
N ILE A 610 14.42 30.53 21.02
CA ILE A 610 15.28 31.56 20.43
C ILE A 610 16.21 30.84 19.44
N TYR A 611 16.12 31.24 18.17
CA TYR A 611 17.01 30.75 17.13
C TYR A 611 18.02 31.83 16.78
N ILE A 612 19.26 31.38 16.59
CA ILE A 612 20.34 32.18 16.04
C ILE A 612 20.49 31.78 14.58
N GLU A 613 20.55 32.77 13.71
CA GLU A 613 20.78 32.61 12.28
C GLU A 613 22.09 33.31 11.95
N LYS A 614 23.10 32.53 11.55
CA LYS A 614 24.43 33.02 11.19
C LYS A 614 24.88 32.42 9.87
N SER A 615 25.71 33.16 9.15
CA SER A 615 26.50 32.61 8.03
C SER A 615 27.58 31.65 8.55
N LEU A 616 28.14 30.82 7.67
CA LEU A 616 29.26 29.94 8.03
C LEU A 616 30.48 30.76 8.46
N ASP A 617 30.76 31.87 7.77
CA ASP A 617 31.91 32.76 7.99
C ASP A 617 31.90 33.33 9.42
N GLU A 618 30.73 33.79 9.87
CA GLU A 618 30.55 34.29 11.23
C GLU A 618 30.79 33.19 12.28
N ILE A 619 30.38 31.95 12.01
CA ILE A 619 30.58 30.83 12.94
C ILE A 619 32.06 30.46 13.00
N LEU A 620 32.73 30.35 11.85
CA LEU A 620 34.14 29.98 11.78
C LEU A 620 35.04 31.06 12.41
N HIS A 621 34.72 32.34 12.21
CA HIS A 621 35.40 33.45 12.89
C HIS A 621 35.34 33.30 14.42
N ASN A 622 34.17 32.97 14.96
CA ASN A 622 33.98 32.78 16.41
C ASN A 622 34.73 31.55 16.96
N VAL A 623 35.00 30.54 16.13
CA VAL A 623 35.73 29.32 16.51
C VAL A 623 37.25 29.46 16.26
N GLY A 624 37.71 30.63 15.80
CA GLY A 624 39.12 30.90 15.52
C GLY A 624 39.64 30.19 14.26
N GLN A 625 38.75 29.89 13.30
CA GLN A 625 39.09 29.29 12.01
C GLN A 625 38.84 30.29 10.88
N SER A 626 39.79 30.43 9.95
CA SER A 626 39.65 31.29 8.76
C SER A 626 39.33 30.46 7.54
N ILE A 627 38.38 30.93 6.71
CA ILE A 627 38.08 30.35 5.41
C ILE A 627 39.09 30.93 4.40
N SER A 628 40.25 30.29 4.25
CA SER A 628 41.18 30.65 3.18
C SER A 628 41.04 29.78 1.93
N THR A 629 40.07 28.84 1.86
CA THR A 629 40.06 27.82 0.79
C THR A 629 38.70 27.28 0.32
N LEU A 630 37.56 27.95 0.57
CA LEU A 630 36.30 27.55 -0.06
C LEU A 630 36.05 28.45 -1.28
N VAL A 631 36.56 28.02 -2.44
CA VAL A 631 36.15 28.57 -3.73
C VAL A 631 34.71 28.14 -3.99
N ASP A 632 33.83 29.09 -4.30
CA ASP A 632 32.45 28.82 -4.74
C ASP A 632 32.47 27.81 -5.89
N GLY A 633 32.04 26.58 -5.64
CA GLY A 633 31.96 25.50 -6.65
C GLY A 633 32.49 24.14 -6.19
N ASP A 634 33.38 24.09 -5.19
CA ASP A 634 34.01 22.84 -4.74
C ASP A 634 33.28 22.22 -3.52
N CYS A 635 32.01 21.84 -3.71
CA CYS A 635 31.24 21.10 -2.69
C CYS A 635 31.74 19.65 -2.59
N GLN A 636 32.80 19.41 -1.81
CA GLN A 636 33.32 18.07 -1.55
C GLN A 636 32.68 17.46 -0.29
N PRO A 637 31.94 16.35 -0.38
CA PRO A 637 31.39 15.70 0.81
C PRO A 637 32.48 15.01 1.64
N GLY A 638 32.24 14.89 2.95
CA GLY A 638 33.11 14.18 3.89
C GLY A 638 33.68 15.08 4.99
N ASP A 639 34.75 14.61 5.63
CA ASP A 639 35.41 15.31 6.74
C ASP A 639 36.31 16.42 6.17
N ARG A 640 35.95 17.68 6.43
CA ARG A 640 36.63 18.87 5.91
C ARG A 640 37.14 19.75 7.05
N HIS A 641 37.95 20.75 6.71
CA HIS A 641 38.47 21.68 7.73
C HIS A 641 37.35 22.54 8.34
N ASP A 642 36.41 23.01 7.52
CA ASP A 642 35.27 23.87 7.89
C ASP A 642 34.21 23.14 8.73
N ASN A 643 34.21 21.81 8.80
CA ASN A 643 33.25 21.03 9.58
C ASN A 643 33.87 20.28 10.77
N LEU A 644 35.19 20.40 10.98
CA LEU A 644 35.91 19.70 12.03
C LEU A 644 35.43 20.07 13.44
N TRP A 645 35.06 21.34 13.65
CA TRP A 645 34.58 21.86 14.93
C TRP A 645 33.27 21.21 15.41
N VAL A 646 32.52 20.55 14.52
CA VAL A 646 31.28 19.82 14.84
C VAL A 646 31.58 18.41 15.36
N THR A 647 32.78 17.89 15.10
CA THR A 647 33.20 16.55 15.54
C THR A 647 33.72 16.59 16.97
N ILE A 648 33.63 15.47 17.69
CA ILE A 648 34.12 15.39 19.09
C ILE A 648 35.61 15.73 19.18
N GLY A 649 36.43 15.29 18.22
CA GLY A 649 37.88 15.55 18.23
C GLY A 649 38.24 17.02 17.98
N GLY A 650 37.34 17.81 17.37
CA GLY A 650 37.53 19.25 17.14
C GLY A 650 36.73 20.15 18.09
N TYR A 651 35.91 19.56 18.96
CA TYR A 651 35.09 20.28 19.92
C TYR A 651 35.94 20.79 21.08
N LYS A 652 35.85 22.10 21.36
CA LYS A 652 36.41 22.71 22.57
C LYS A 652 35.28 22.93 23.56
N GLN A 653 35.47 22.46 24.80
CA GLN A 653 34.52 22.69 25.87
C GLN A 653 34.54 24.17 26.26
N PRO A 654 33.38 24.84 26.28
CA PRO A 654 33.28 26.22 26.78
C PRO A 654 33.46 26.24 28.30
N GLU A 655 34.18 27.23 28.80
CA GLU A 655 34.52 27.37 30.23
C GLU A 655 33.64 28.41 30.92
N THR A 656 33.07 29.35 30.15
CA THR A 656 32.19 30.40 30.68
C THR A 656 30.75 30.28 30.18
N GLN A 657 29.79 30.79 30.97
CA GLN A 657 28.37 30.82 30.59
C GLN A 657 28.14 31.60 29.28
N THR A 658 28.91 32.67 29.04
CA THR A 658 28.83 33.47 27.80
C THR A 658 29.31 32.66 26.59
N GLU A 659 30.43 31.96 26.70
CA GLU A 659 30.92 31.05 25.65
C GLU A 659 29.92 29.94 25.37
N TRP A 660 29.33 29.36 26.42
CA TRP A 660 28.30 28.33 26.31
C TRP A 660 27.09 28.80 25.51
N GLU A 661 26.55 29.98 25.84
CA GLU A 661 25.39 30.56 25.15
C GLU A 661 25.66 30.86 23.67
N GLN A 662 26.90 31.24 23.36
CA GLN A 662 27.35 31.58 22.00
C GLN A 662 27.78 30.37 21.17
N THR A 663 28.10 29.24 21.81
CA THR A 663 28.55 28.01 21.14
C THR A 663 27.48 27.46 20.20
N CYS A 664 27.87 27.14 18.97
CA CYS A 664 26.96 26.56 17.98
C CYS A 664 26.78 25.05 18.19
N PHE A 665 25.70 24.61 18.83
CA PHE A 665 25.35 23.18 18.87
C PHE A 665 24.38 22.82 17.75
N LEU A 666 24.87 22.04 16.78
CA LEU A 666 24.07 21.59 15.65
C LEU A 666 23.31 20.31 15.98
N ASP A 667 22.00 20.42 16.20
CA ASP A 667 21.13 19.27 16.46
C ASP A 667 21.03 18.28 15.30
N LYS A 668 21.06 18.82 14.08
CA LYS A 668 20.86 18.05 12.84
C LYS A 668 22.21 17.49 12.41
N SER A 669 22.36 16.17 12.53
CA SER A 669 23.62 15.46 12.24
C SER A 669 24.12 15.62 10.81
N PHE A 670 23.23 15.89 9.84
CA PHE A 670 23.56 16.01 8.42
C PHE A 670 24.15 17.36 7.99
N TYR A 671 24.06 18.41 8.82
CA TYR A 671 24.64 19.71 8.48
C TYR A 671 26.17 19.63 8.38
N GLY A 672 26.72 20.16 7.30
CA GLY A 672 28.15 20.24 7.07
C GLY A 672 28.80 18.95 6.56
N TYR A 673 28.09 17.82 6.43
CA TYR A 673 28.69 16.61 5.85
C TYR A 673 28.87 16.74 4.33
N TYR A 674 27.78 17.03 3.60
CA TYR A 674 27.82 17.24 2.16
C TYR A 674 28.13 18.70 1.81
N THR A 675 27.30 19.63 2.30
CA THR A 675 27.49 21.07 2.18
C THR A 675 26.75 21.81 3.30
N TRP A 676 27.03 23.11 3.45
CA TRP A 676 26.36 23.98 4.41
C TRP A 676 25.16 24.70 3.76
N PRO A 677 24.05 24.92 4.50
CA PRO A 677 23.02 25.84 4.04
C PRO A 677 23.55 27.28 4.02
N LYS A 678 22.98 28.13 3.16
CA LYS A 678 23.36 29.55 3.09
C LYS A 678 23.27 30.26 4.45
N ILE A 679 22.26 29.90 5.25
CA ILE A 679 22.07 30.40 6.61
C ILE A 679 21.94 29.20 7.54
N ILE A 680 22.79 29.15 8.56
CA ILE A 680 22.77 28.09 9.57
C ILE A 680 21.89 28.56 10.72
N LYS A 681 20.72 27.94 10.83
CA LYS A 681 19.77 28.15 11.92
C LYS A 681 19.99 27.12 13.03
N TYR A 682 20.38 27.59 14.21
CA TYR A 682 20.54 26.76 15.41
C TYR A 682 19.89 27.41 16.63
N SER A 683 19.56 26.61 17.65
CA SER A 683 18.97 27.13 18.88
C SER A 683 20.06 27.70 19.79
N MET A 684 19.78 28.85 20.42
CA MET A 684 20.64 29.36 21.49
C MET A 684 20.68 28.35 22.66
N ASN A 685 21.83 28.24 23.35
CA ASN A 685 22.01 27.33 24.50
C ASN A 685 21.49 27.95 25.80
N LYS A 686 20.38 28.68 25.65
CA LYS A 686 19.65 29.35 26.70
C LYS A 686 18.19 29.33 26.28
N ARG A 687 17.32 29.17 27.26
CA ARG A 687 15.89 29.25 27.01
C ARG A 687 15.19 29.94 28.16
N GLU A 688 14.20 30.74 27.83
CA GLU A 688 13.25 31.25 28.81
C GLU A 688 12.50 30.09 29.45
N ARG A 689 12.43 30.13 30.78
CA ARG A 689 11.82 29.10 31.64
C ARG A 689 10.64 29.71 32.38
N TYR A 690 9.76 28.85 32.86
CA TYR A 690 8.68 29.29 33.73
C TYR A 690 9.25 29.55 35.12
N THR A 691 9.06 30.77 35.60
CA THR A 691 9.30 31.23 36.97
C THR A 691 7.95 31.46 37.64
N ALA A 692 7.94 31.69 38.96
CA ALA A 692 6.70 32.00 39.68
C ALA A 692 5.93 33.22 39.08
N ASN A 693 6.63 34.11 38.37
CA ASN A 693 6.05 35.36 37.86
C ASN A 693 5.51 35.28 36.42
N ASN A 694 5.90 34.28 35.62
CA ASN A 694 5.53 34.18 34.20
C ASN A 694 4.82 32.86 33.84
N MET A 695 4.39 32.10 34.85
CA MET A 695 3.78 30.77 34.69
C MET A 695 2.29 30.88 34.36
N PRO A 696 1.83 30.33 33.22
CA PRO A 696 0.39 30.23 32.93
C PRO A 696 -0.32 29.35 33.95
N GLU A 697 -1.60 29.63 34.20
CA GLU A 697 -2.45 28.87 35.13
C GLU A 697 -2.43 27.35 34.83
N GLN A 698 -2.46 26.98 33.54
CA GLN A 698 -2.40 25.59 33.08
C GLN A 698 -1.10 24.89 33.48
N VAL A 699 0.00 25.64 33.52
CA VAL A 699 1.34 25.14 33.86
C VAL A 699 1.52 25.10 35.38
N ALA A 700 0.92 26.03 36.12
CA ALA A 700 0.92 26.03 37.59
C ALA A 700 0.32 24.74 38.17
N ILE A 701 -0.76 24.23 37.57
CA ILE A 701 -1.37 22.95 37.97
C ILE A 701 -0.38 21.79 37.84
N LEU A 702 0.42 21.77 36.77
CA LEU A 702 1.46 20.74 36.60
C LEU A 702 2.55 20.90 37.66
N TYR A 703 3.00 22.12 37.90
CA TYR A 703 4.03 22.44 38.90
C TYR A 703 3.63 21.98 40.31
N GLU A 704 2.44 22.38 40.77
CA GLU A 704 1.90 22.04 42.10
C GLU A 704 1.74 20.53 42.31
N ARG A 705 1.51 19.76 41.25
CA ARG A 705 1.33 18.31 41.37
C ARG A 705 2.63 17.54 41.33
N PHE A 706 3.60 17.98 40.52
CA PHE A 706 4.91 17.32 40.45
C PHE A 706 5.88 17.79 41.55
N ILE A 707 5.56 18.81 42.34
CA ILE A 707 6.34 19.11 43.55
C ILE A 707 6.03 18.15 44.70
N ASP A 708 4.81 17.58 44.72
CA ASP A 708 4.39 16.61 45.73
C ASP A 708 5.12 15.27 45.56
N LYS A 709 5.98 14.96 46.54
CA LYS A 709 6.75 13.71 46.59
C LYS A 709 5.86 12.47 46.63
N ASN A 710 4.73 12.51 47.34
CA ASN A 710 3.84 11.37 47.49
C ASN A 710 3.17 11.03 46.16
N PHE A 711 2.72 12.05 45.43
CA PHE A 711 2.14 11.89 44.10
C PHE A 711 3.14 11.26 43.11
N ILE A 712 4.38 11.75 43.05
CA ILE A 712 5.43 11.18 42.19
C ILE A 712 5.67 9.71 42.56
N GLN A 713 5.84 9.42 43.85
CA GLN A 713 6.10 8.06 44.33
C GLN A 713 4.96 7.11 43.92
N GLN A 714 3.71 7.50 44.17
CA GLN A 714 2.54 6.69 43.80
C GLN A 714 2.44 6.48 42.29
N SER A 715 2.64 7.55 41.50
CA SER A 715 2.58 7.49 40.05
C SER A 715 3.66 6.57 39.46
N ILE A 716 4.91 6.69 39.93
CA ILE A 716 6.03 5.84 39.52
C ILE A 716 5.77 4.38 39.91
N GLN A 717 5.29 4.12 41.13
CA GLN A 717 4.96 2.77 41.57
C GLN A 717 3.93 2.12 40.66
N LEU A 718 2.88 2.85 40.25
CA LEU A 718 1.89 2.33 39.31
C LEU A 718 2.51 2.05 37.93
N MET A 719 3.36 2.95 37.41
CA MET A 719 4.04 2.74 36.12
C MET A 719 4.89 1.46 36.10
N VAL A 720 5.49 1.06 37.21
CA VAL A 720 6.26 -0.19 37.32
C VAL A 720 5.40 -1.43 37.06
N PHE A 721 4.10 -1.39 37.38
CA PHE A 721 3.17 -2.53 37.24
C PHE A 721 2.29 -2.50 35.98
N ASP A 722 2.40 -1.47 35.14
CA ASP A 722 1.46 -1.21 34.04
C ASP A 722 1.63 -2.07 32.77
N GLU A 723 2.38 -3.17 32.83
CA GLU A 723 2.63 -4.04 31.68
C GLU A 723 2.46 -5.52 32.05
N GLU A 724 1.88 -6.29 31.11
CA GLU A 724 1.78 -7.74 31.24
C GLU A 724 3.17 -8.37 31.18
N LYS A 725 3.45 -9.37 32.02
CA LYS A 725 4.79 -9.96 32.26
C LYS A 725 5.56 -10.42 31.00
N ASN A 726 4.89 -10.56 29.85
CA ASN A 726 5.49 -11.05 28.61
C ASN A 726 5.85 -9.94 27.59
N GLU A 727 5.55 -8.66 27.86
CA GLU A 727 5.77 -7.54 26.92
C GLU A 727 6.42 -6.29 27.56
N ILE A 728 7.36 -6.46 28.51
CA ILE A 728 8.01 -5.30 29.12
C ILE A 728 8.92 -4.60 28.09
N LYS A 729 8.52 -3.42 27.62
CA LYS A 729 9.24 -2.66 26.56
C LYS A 729 9.29 -1.19 26.89
N PHE A 730 10.36 -0.51 26.45
CA PHE A 730 10.49 0.94 26.60
C PHE A 730 9.27 1.68 26.03
N ASP A 731 8.50 2.33 26.90
CA ASP A 731 7.27 3.00 26.50
C ASP A 731 7.59 4.40 25.97
N LYS A 732 7.39 4.57 24.66
CA LYS A 732 7.59 5.85 23.97
C LYS A 732 6.69 6.95 24.55
N THR A 733 5.47 6.66 24.97
CA THR A 733 4.55 7.64 25.56
C THR A 733 5.08 8.13 26.90
N ARG A 734 5.53 7.24 27.80
CA ARG A 734 6.13 7.62 29.10
C ARG A 734 7.44 8.33 28.92
N PHE A 735 8.29 7.82 28.04
CA PHE A 735 9.47 8.55 27.60
C PHE A 735 9.09 9.91 27.06
N LEU A 736 8.05 10.06 26.23
CA LEU A 736 7.55 11.37 25.82
C LEU A 736 6.91 12.10 27.01
N MET A 737 6.34 11.49 28.04
CA MET A 737 5.84 12.23 29.20
C MET A 737 6.99 12.74 30.09
N PHE A 738 8.17 12.12 30.06
CA PHE A 738 9.38 12.59 30.75
C PHE A 738 10.28 13.46 29.85
N LYS A 739 10.34 13.16 28.55
CA LYS A 739 11.05 13.91 27.49
C LYS A 739 10.23 15.09 27.02
N VAL A 740 8.98 14.86 26.57
CA VAL A 740 7.88 15.81 26.30
C VAL A 740 7.12 16.19 27.59
N GLY A 741 7.51 15.59 28.71
CA GLY A 741 7.87 16.29 29.96
C GLY A 741 8.98 17.33 29.80
N GLU A 742 9.16 17.78 28.56
CA GLU A 742 9.43 19.13 28.12
C GLU A 742 8.78 20.19 29.06
N SER A 743 7.81 19.90 29.93
CA SER A 743 7.45 20.76 31.06
C SER A 743 8.41 20.69 32.26
N LEU A 744 8.65 19.54 32.88
CA LEU A 744 9.33 19.46 34.19
C LEU A 744 10.80 19.92 34.17
N PHE A 745 11.71 19.12 33.64
CA PHE A 745 13.15 19.43 33.67
C PHE A 745 13.57 20.52 32.68
N ARG A 746 12.77 20.73 31.63
CA ARG A 746 13.08 21.74 30.61
C ARG A 746 12.46 23.10 30.92
N ASN A 747 11.19 23.17 31.37
CA ASN A 747 10.57 24.45 31.72
C ASN A 747 10.88 24.90 33.15
N PHE A 748 11.17 23.99 34.09
CA PHE A 748 11.47 24.33 35.49
C PHE A 748 12.92 24.00 35.93
N GLY A 749 13.73 23.36 35.07
CA GLY A 749 15.16 23.14 35.35
C GLY A 749 15.40 22.12 36.47
N LEU A 750 16.20 22.51 37.46
CA LEU A 750 16.65 21.63 38.56
C LEU A 750 15.56 21.36 39.62
N THR A 751 14.45 22.10 39.64
CA THR A 751 13.47 22.09 40.73
C THR A 751 12.94 20.70 41.13
N PHE A 752 12.77 19.79 40.16
CA PHE A 752 12.24 18.44 40.43
C PHE A 752 13.33 17.36 40.47
N VAL A 753 14.60 17.70 40.20
CA VAL A 753 15.68 16.71 40.03
C VAL A 753 15.84 15.87 41.29
N ASP A 754 15.90 16.49 42.47
CA ASP A 754 16.08 15.79 43.74
C ASP A 754 14.94 14.78 44.01
N ASN A 755 13.69 15.19 43.76
CA ASN A 755 12.52 14.33 43.94
C ASN A 755 12.59 13.08 43.05
N PHE A 756 13.01 13.22 41.80
CA PHE A 756 13.15 12.09 40.89
C PHE A 756 14.42 11.27 41.15
N MET A 757 15.51 11.89 41.60
CA MET A 757 16.77 11.20 41.93
C MET A 757 16.61 10.23 43.10
N GLU A 758 15.85 10.62 44.13
CA GLU A 758 15.48 9.75 45.25
C GLU A 758 14.76 8.48 44.76
N GLN A 759 13.77 8.66 43.87
CA GLN A 759 13.02 7.53 43.29
C GLN A 759 13.86 6.68 42.33
N LEU A 760 14.70 7.29 41.51
CA LEU A 760 15.61 6.57 40.61
C LEU A 760 16.56 5.65 41.38
N TYR A 761 17.09 6.11 42.51
CA TYR A 761 17.96 5.29 43.36
C TYR A 761 17.24 4.05 43.90
N ILE A 762 15.97 4.20 44.27
CA ILE A 762 15.10 3.08 44.70
C ILE A 762 14.88 2.11 43.53
N LEU A 763 14.48 2.62 42.35
CA LEU A 763 14.19 1.80 41.17
C LEU A 763 15.41 1.02 40.66
N ILE A 764 16.59 1.64 40.63
CA ILE A 764 17.83 1.01 40.14
C ILE A 764 18.30 -0.09 41.10
N ARG A 765 18.10 0.09 42.42
CA ARG A 765 18.48 -0.88 43.44
C ARG A 765 17.48 -2.01 43.64
N GLU A 766 16.32 -1.93 42.99
CA GLU A 766 15.29 -2.98 43.04
C GLU A 766 15.83 -4.30 42.46
N LYS A 767 15.71 -5.37 43.25
CA LYS A 767 16.22 -6.71 42.90
C LYS A 767 15.13 -7.78 42.96
N THR A 768 13.91 -7.45 43.36
CA THR A 768 12.81 -8.41 43.44
C THR A 768 12.42 -8.90 42.05
N LYS A 769 12.36 -10.22 41.87
CA LYS A 769 12.14 -10.85 40.56
C LYS A 769 10.87 -10.36 39.85
N ASP A 770 9.82 -10.04 40.59
CA ASP A 770 8.55 -9.56 40.02
C ASP A 770 8.51 -8.06 39.68
N LYS A 771 9.45 -7.24 40.20
CA LYS A 771 9.43 -5.77 39.99
C LYS A 771 10.66 -5.23 39.29
N HIS A 772 11.81 -5.91 39.36
CA HIS A 772 13.09 -5.40 38.88
C HIS A 772 13.07 -4.96 37.41
N GLU A 773 12.47 -5.74 36.51
CA GLU A 773 12.41 -5.41 35.08
C GLU A 773 11.54 -4.16 34.81
N GLY A 774 10.37 -4.08 35.42
CA GLY A 774 9.50 -2.90 35.37
C GLY A 774 10.18 -1.67 35.98
N SER A 775 10.88 -1.82 37.10
CA SER A 775 11.63 -0.76 37.78
C SER A 775 12.77 -0.22 36.93
N HIS A 776 13.57 -1.11 36.31
CA HIS A 776 14.69 -0.70 35.45
C HIS A 776 14.21 -0.06 34.15
N ARG A 777 13.09 -0.54 33.59
CA ARG A 777 12.43 0.11 32.45
C ARG A 777 11.98 1.53 32.81
N THR A 778 11.20 1.70 33.87
CA THR A 778 10.71 3.02 34.32
C THR A 778 11.89 3.95 34.64
N ALA A 779 12.94 3.44 35.30
CA ALA A 779 14.16 4.20 35.54
C ALA A 779 14.83 4.65 34.23
N THR A 780 14.90 3.77 33.23
CA THR A 780 15.47 4.09 31.91
C THR A 780 14.64 5.15 31.18
N GLU A 781 13.31 5.09 31.25
CA GLU A 781 12.40 6.09 30.66
C GLU A 781 12.57 7.48 31.30
N ILE A 782 12.67 7.53 32.64
CA ILE A 782 12.92 8.76 33.39
C ILE A 782 14.31 9.32 33.04
N VAL A 783 15.36 8.50 33.11
CA VAL A 783 16.75 8.92 32.81
C VAL A 783 16.86 9.42 31.36
N ALA A 784 16.28 8.70 30.40
CA ALA A 784 16.25 9.13 29.00
C ALA A 784 15.48 10.45 28.83
N GLY A 785 14.40 10.64 29.59
CA GLY A 785 13.65 11.90 29.66
C GLY A 785 14.49 13.05 30.19
N MET A 786 15.17 12.86 31.32
CA MET A 786 16.06 13.86 31.94
C MET A 786 17.20 14.27 31.01
N ILE A 787 17.94 13.31 30.42
CA ILE A 787 19.06 13.57 29.50
C ILE A 787 18.60 14.38 28.27
N ARG A 788 17.39 14.08 27.75
CA ARG A 788 16.85 14.86 26.61
C ARG A 788 16.27 16.20 27.05
N GLY A 789 15.85 16.34 28.31
CA GLY A 789 15.35 17.56 28.94
C GLY A 789 16.45 18.59 29.25
N SER A 790 17.67 18.14 29.59
CA SER A 790 18.84 18.98 29.89
C SER A 790 19.45 19.68 28.67
N LYS A 791 18.96 19.39 27.47
CA LYS A 791 19.50 19.87 26.20
C LYS A 791 19.70 21.39 26.05
N HIS A 792 18.98 22.24 26.78
CA HIS A 792 19.16 23.71 26.69
C HIS A 792 19.41 24.31 28.07
N TRP A 793 20.08 23.57 28.94
CA TRP A 793 20.47 24.07 30.25
C TRP A 793 21.63 25.07 30.13
N THR A 794 21.75 25.91 31.15
CA THR A 794 22.87 26.83 31.30
C THR A 794 24.08 26.03 31.80
N LEU A 795 25.30 26.53 31.55
CA LEU A 795 26.54 25.88 31.97
C LEU A 795 26.55 25.62 33.49
N GLU A 796 26.04 26.54 34.30
CA GLU A 796 25.91 26.36 35.76
C GLU A 796 25.05 25.15 36.13
N MET A 797 23.90 24.98 35.47
CA MET A 797 23.03 23.83 35.70
C MET A 797 23.62 22.53 35.15
N GLU A 798 24.51 22.61 34.15
CA GLU A 798 25.30 21.46 33.68
C GLU A 798 26.48 21.13 34.60
N ASN A 799 27.04 22.12 35.30
CA ASN A 799 28.05 21.88 36.32
C ASN A 799 27.43 21.22 37.57
N GLU A 800 26.15 21.49 37.84
CA GLU A 800 25.36 20.84 38.91
C GLU A 800 24.63 19.53 38.47
N ASP A 801 24.44 19.26 37.16
CA ASP A 801 23.87 18.00 36.63
C ASP A 801 24.83 17.28 35.66
N PRO A 802 25.22 16.03 35.94
CA PRO A 802 26.28 15.31 35.23
C PRO A 802 26.00 14.90 33.76
N ARG A 803 25.03 15.49 33.04
CA ARG A 803 24.51 14.92 31.77
C ARG A 803 24.33 15.93 30.65
N ARG A 804 25.44 16.21 29.95
CA ARG A 804 25.48 16.49 28.50
C ARG A 804 26.82 16.02 27.90
N MET A 805 26.99 16.18 26.57
CA MET A 805 27.89 15.40 25.71
C MET A 805 29.27 15.07 26.28
N HIS A 806 29.94 15.96 27.02
CA HIS A 806 31.26 15.65 27.60
C HIS A 806 31.24 14.48 28.59
N ARG A 807 30.31 14.45 29.56
CA ARG A 807 30.17 13.32 30.50
C ARG A 807 29.61 12.06 29.84
N LEU A 808 28.80 12.20 28.78
CA LEU A 808 28.40 11.04 27.96
C LEU A 808 29.59 10.47 27.20
N ILE A 809 30.49 11.33 26.72
CA ILE A 809 31.76 10.96 26.07
C ILE A 809 32.69 10.31 27.10
N GLU A 810 32.83 10.86 28.31
CA GLU A 810 33.54 10.21 29.41
C GLU A 810 32.92 8.86 29.76
N PHE A 811 31.59 8.75 29.83
CA PHE A 811 30.89 7.49 30.05
C PHE A 811 31.15 6.49 28.92
N ILE A 812 31.18 6.94 27.66
CA ILE A 812 31.56 6.13 26.51
C ILE A 812 33.02 5.66 26.65
N TYR A 813 33.94 6.54 27.03
CA TYR A 813 35.33 6.17 27.29
C TYR A 813 35.45 5.21 28.48
N LEU A 814 34.67 5.39 29.55
CA LEU A 814 34.58 4.45 30.68
C LEU A 814 34.00 3.10 30.27
N LEU A 815 33.00 3.08 29.38
CA LEU A 815 32.42 1.86 28.81
C LEU A 815 33.45 1.10 27.97
N ILE A 816 34.29 1.82 27.23
CA ILE A 816 35.37 1.25 26.40
C ILE A 816 36.52 0.75 27.28
N ASN A 817 36.91 1.50 28.32
CA ASN A 817 38.14 1.25 29.09
C ASN A 817 37.97 0.35 30.33
N ASN A 818 36.75 0.08 30.82
CA ASN A 818 36.55 -0.77 32.02
C ASN A 818 36.49 -2.27 31.65
N TYR A 819 37.67 -2.90 31.57
CA TYR A 819 37.86 -4.28 31.08
C TYR A 819 37.43 -5.39 32.05
N THR A 820 37.13 -5.09 33.31
CA THR A 820 36.94 -6.12 34.34
C THR A 820 35.47 -6.28 34.73
N THR A 821 34.72 -7.07 33.96
CA THR A 821 33.54 -7.76 34.51
C THR A 821 33.72 -9.26 34.45
N ALA A 822 33.56 -9.93 35.58
CA ALA A 822 33.63 -11.38 35.69
C ALA A 822 32.50 -12.14 34.95
N ASN A 823 31.55 -11.45 34.31
CA ASN A 823 30.37 -12.06 33.67
C ASN A 823 30.24 -11.67 32.19
N THR A 824 30.26 -12.69 31.33
CA THR A 824 30.02 -12.66 29.88
C THR A 824 28.76 -11.90 29.46
N PHE A 825 27.68 -11.98 30.24
CA PHE A 825 26.42 -11.28 29.92
C PHE A 825 26.60 -9.75 29.97
N ASN A 826 27.28 -9.25 31.01
CA ASN A 826 27.53 -7.82 31.20
C ASN A 826 28.44 -7.28 30.09
N GLU A 827 29.44 -8.06 29.68
CA GLU A 827 30.31 -7.72 28.58
C GLU A 827 29.55 -7.65 27.25
N THR A 828 28.69 -8.62 26.97
CA THR A 828 27.81 -8.63 25.79
C THR A 828 26.90 -7.39 25.76
N ALA A 829 26.30 -7.04 26.90
CA ALA A 829 25.45 -5.87 27.04
C ALA A 829 26.21 -4.55 26.81
N ARG A 830 27.48 -4.45 27.24
CA ARG A 830 28.33 -3.28 26.98
C ARG A 830 28.62 -3.09 25.50
N TRP A 831 29.02 -4.16 24.80
CA TRP A 831 29.23 -4.08 23.35
C TRP A 831 27.95 -3.72 22.61
N TYR A 832 26.79 -4.19 23.09
CA TYR A 832 25.51 -3.76 22.57
C TYR A 832 25.24 -2.26 22.78
N LEU A 833 25.60 -1.68 23.93
CA LEU A 833 25.53 -0.23 24.15
C LEU A 833 26.48 0.54 23.21
N ILE A 834 27.72 0.06 23.03
CA ILE A 834 28.70 0.66 22.11
C ILE A 834 28.18 0.64 20.66
N GLN A 835 27.53 -0.44 20.25
CA GLN A 835 26.89 -0.56 18.93
C GLN A 835 25.93 0.61 18.63
N ASN A 836 25.23 1.12 19.65
CA ASN A 836 24.27 2.20 19.51
C ASN A 836 24.92 3.59 19.30
N LEU A 837 26.25 3.72 19.43
CA LEU A 837 26.97 4.96 19.11
C LEU A 837 26.87 5.37 17.64
N ARG A 838 26.42 4.46 16.77
CA ARG A 838 26.07 4.77 15.37
C ARG A 838 25.09 5.95 15.25
N CYS A 839 24.27 6.21 16.26
CA CYS A 839 23.35 7.35 16.28
C CYS A 839 24.04 8.72 16.18
N PHE A 840 25.33 8.82 16.53
CA PHE A 840 26.14 10.03 16.38
C PHE A 840 26.70 10.23 14.97
N GLN A 841 26.55 9.23 14.09
CA GLN A 841 26.95 9.28 12.69
C GLN A 841 28.44 9.66 12.51
N TRP A 842 28.75 10.45 11.48
CA TRP A 842 30.10 10.85 11.10
C TRP A 842 30.83 11.78 12.10
N ARG A 843 30.18 12.20 13.19
CA ARG A 843 30.73 13.22 14.11
C ARG A 843 31.70 12.68 15.15
N ILE A 844 31.86 11.37 15.23
CA ILE A 844 32.66 10.71 16.29
C ILE A 844 33.79 9.81 15.75
N PRO A 845 34.56 10.25 14.74
CA PRO A 845 35.56 9.41 14.08
C PRO A 845 36.64 8.90 15.05
N SER A 846 37.12 9.75 15.97
CA SER A 846 38.17 9.39 16.94
C SER A 846 37.74 8.25 17.88
N ILE A 847 36.48 8.26 18.33
CA ILE A 847 35.93 7.21 19.20
C ILE A 847 35.85 5.89 18.43
N TRP A 848 35.41 5.92 17.17
CA TRP A 848 35.39 4.72 16.33
C TRP A 848 36.78 4.15 16.08
N CYS A 849 37.82 4.98 15.93
CA CYS A 849 39.20 4.52 15.85
C CYS A 849 39.63 3.79 17.13
N THR A 850 39.36 4.34 18.31
CA THR A 850 39.68 3.67 19.59
C THR A 850 38.92 2.34 19.75
N ILE A 851 37.62 2.33 19.42
CA ILE A 851 36.80 1.11 19.47
C ILE A 851 37.33 0.07 18.49
N ASN A 852 37.74 0.47 17.28
CA ASN A 852 38.26 -0.42 16.25
C ASN A 852 39.56 -1.10 16.71
N GLU A 853 40.51 -0.34 17.26
CA GLU A 853 41.74 -0.90 17.83
C GLU A 853 41.46 -1.90 18.94
N HIS A 854 40.53 -1.57 19.84
CA HIS A 854 40.18 -2.45 20.94
C HIS A 854 39.46 -3.73 20.47
N ALA A 855 38.50 -3.60 19.56
CA ALA A 855 37.76 -4.73 19.00
C ALA A 855 38.67 -5.73 18.26
N LYS A 856 39.69 -5.25 17.54
CA LYS A 856 40.69 -6.10 16.85
C LYS A 856 41.46 -7.03 17.81
N GLN A 857 41.72 -6.58 19.03
CA GLN A 857 42.47 -7.36 20.03
C GLN A 857 41.64 -8.52 20.63
N LEU A 858 40.31 -8.46 20.55
CA LEU A 858 39.40 -9.40 21.21
C LEU A 858 38.63 -10.32 20.24
N LEU A 859 39.12 -10.48 19.02
CA LEU A 859 38.43 -11.27 17.99
C LEU A 859 38.36 -12.78 18.28
N ASP A 860 39.26 -13.30 19.12
CA ASP A 860 39.37 -14.71 19.54
C ASP A 860 38.72 -14.99 20.92
N HIS A 861 37.95 -14.03 21.45
CA HIS A 861 37.34 -14.09 22.79
C HIS A 861 36.58 -15.40 23.06
N PRO A 862 36.70 -16.07 24.22
CA PRO A 862 36.15 -17.41 24.43
C PRO A 862 34.61 -17.52 24.30
N SER A 863 33.87 -16.45 24.62
CA SER A 863 32.41 -16.42 24.51
C SER A 863 31.91 -16.03 23.12
N LYS A 864 31.08 -16.89 22.52
CA LYS A 864 30.40 -16.64 21.24
C LYS A 864 29.51 -15.39 21.26
N ALA A 865 28.72 -15.18 22.32
CA ALA A 865 27.82 -14.03 22.42
C ALA A 865 28.57 -12.68 22.41
N VAL A 866 29.76 -12.65 23.01
CA VAL A 866 30.62 -11.46 23.01
C VAL A 866 31.25 -11.27 21.63
N ARG A 867 31.79 -12.34 21.01
CA ARG A 867 32.36 -12.30 19.65
C ARG A 867 31.37 -11.81 18.61
N GLU A 868 30.11 -12.25 18.66
CA GLU A 868 29.05 -11.79 17.75
C GLU A 868 28.82 -10.27 17.85
N ARG A 869 28.87 -9.72 19.08
CA ARG A 869 28.75 -8.27 19.30
C ARG A 869 30.00 -7.51 18.87
N ILE A 870 31.20 -8.03 19.15
CA ILE A 870 32.46 -7.44 18.69
C ILE A 870 32.50 -7.39 17.16
N ALA A 871 32.17 -8.48 16.48
CA ALA A 871 32.11 -8.55 15.03
C ALA A 871 31.15 -7.50 14.43
N HIS A 872 30.00 -7.30 15.08
CA HIS A 872 29.02 -6.29 14.68
C HIS A 872 29.56 -4.87 14.88
N VAL A 873 30.09 -4.56 16.08
CA VAL A 873 30.65 -3.24 16.39
C VAL A 873 31.82 -2.90 15.47
N LEU A 874 32.69 -3.86 15.19
CA LEU A 874 33.79 -3.70 14.25
C LEU A 874 33.28 -3.37 12.84
N ALA A 875 32.26 -4.08 12.35
CA ALA A 875 31.64 -3.77 11.06
C ALA A 875 31.04 -2.35 11.01
N ILE A 876 30.29 -1.94 12.05
CA ILE A 876 29.68 -0.59 12.12
C ILE A 876 30.73 0.52 12.15
N SER A 877 31.93 0.26 12.70
CA SER A 877 33.00 1.25 12.74
C SER A 877 33.41 1.74 11.34
N PHE A 878 33.18 0.92 10.30
CA PHE A 878 33.43 1.25 8.89
C PHE A 878 32.21 1.83 8.15
N SER A 879 31.09 2.06 8.83
CA SER A 879 29.84 2.52 8.18
C SER A 879 29.95 3.88 7.48
N PHE A 880 30.93 4.71 7.85
CA PHE A 880 31.25 6.00 7.21
C PHE A 880 32.54 5.98 6.40
N ASP A 881 33.15 4.81 6.22
CA ASP A 881 34.25 4.61 5.28
C ASP A 881 33.67 4.47 3.85
N ILE A 882 33.07 5.56 3.35
CA ILE A 882 32.32 5.62 2.09
C ILE A 882 33.13 6.39 1.06
N THR A 883 33.15 5.88 -0.18
CA THR A 883 33.72 6.58 -1.34
C THR A 883 32.62 7.32 -2.11
N LEU A 884 32.62 8.65 -2.03
CA LEU A 884 31.67 9.52 -2.73
C LEU A 884 32.31 10.21 -3.94
N PHE A 885 31.51 10.54 -4.96
CA PHE A 885 31.98 11.33 -6.11
C PHE A 885 32.47 12.71 -5.62
N ASN A 886 33.70 13.07 -5.97
CA ASN A 886 34.43 14.25 -5.47
C ASN A 886 34.49 14.35 -3.93
N GLY A 887 34.40 13.24 -3.20
CA GLY A 887 34.46 13.21 -1.75
C GLY A 887 35.89 13.20 -1.19
N ARG A 888 36.07 13.73 0.02
CA ARG A 888 37.31 13.59 0.80
C ARG A 888 37.28 12.31 1.62
N ALA A 889 38.45 11.75 1.89
CA ALA A 889 38.62 10.64 2.80
C ALA A 889 38.08 10.99 4.20
N THR A 890 37.36 10.06 4.82
CA THR A 890 36.86 10.25 6.18
C THR A 890 37.97 9.94 7.19
N ARG A 891 37.84 10.50 8.39
CA ARG A 891 38.73 10.23 9.54
C ARG A 891 38.30 8.99 10.34
N HIS A 892 37.31 8.27 9.84
CA HIS A 892 36.87 6.99 10.40
C HIS A 892 37.95 5.92 10.17
N PRO A 893 37.85 4.77 10.85
CA PRO A 893 38.78 3.66 10.64
C PRO A 893 38.90 3.29 9.15
N ASP A 894 40.14 3.19 8.65
CA ASP A 894 40.41 2.69 7.30
C ASP A 894 40.31 1.17 7.28
N ILE A 895 39.39 0.65 6.48
CA ILE A 895 39.19 -0.78 6.35
C ILE A 895 40.40 -1.49 5.74
N ASN A 896 41.20 -0.84 4.89
CA ASN A 896 42.35 -1.50 4.25
C ASN A 896 43.33 -2.03 5.29
N GLN A 897 43.73 -1.17 6.24
CA GLN A 897 44.65 -1.52 7.33
C GLN A 897 44.09 -2.63 8.22
N CYS A 898 42.80 -2.56 8.57
CA CYS A 898 42.15 -3.59 9.38
C CYS A 898 42.18 -4.96 8.69
N ILE A 899 41.88 -4.99 7.40
CA ILE A 899 41.84 -6.24 6.64
C ILE A 899 43.23 -6.83 6.43
N ASP A 900 44.28 -6.00 6.25
CA ASP A 900 45.65 -6.50 6.20
C ASP A 900 46.02 -7.25 7.49
N THR A 901 45.73 -6.68 8.66
CA THR A 901 45.95 -7.35 9.96
C THR A 901 45.11 -8.63 10.11
N ILE A 902 43.85 -8.60 9.67
CA ILE A 902 42.96 -9.77 9.73
C ILE A 902 43.47 -10.89 8.82
N CYS A 903 43.89 -10.59 7.59
CA CYS A 903 44.40 -11.58 6.63
C CYS A 903 45.68 -12.27 7.13
N GLU A 904 46.60 -11.52 7.73
CA GLU A 904 47.82 -12.10 8.34
C GLU A 904 47.47 -13.08 9.47
N ARG A 905 46.58 -12.67 10.40
CA ARG A 905 46.12 -13.53 11.49
C ARG A 905 45.29 -14.72 11.02
N LEU A 906 44.46 -14.54 9.98
CA LEU A 906 43.68 -15.63 9.38
C LEU A 906 44.59 -16.72 8.82
N ARG A 907 45.66 -16.34 8.13
CA ARG A 907 46.64 -17.29 7.60
C ARG A 907 47.26 -18.14 8.71
N GLN A 908 47.66 -17.49 9.81
CA GLN A 908 48.21 -18.18 10.99
C GLN A 908 47.16 -19.10 11.64
N ALA A 909 45.92 -18.63 11.82
CA ALA A 909 44.85 -19.39 12.43
C ALA A 909 44.47 -20.65 11.62
N ILE A 910 44.43 -20.54 10.29
CA ILE A 910 44.18 -21.67 9.39
C ILE A 910 45.31 -22.69 9.50
N ASP A 911 46.57 -22.26 9.47
CA ASP A 911 47.74 -23.13 9.57
C ASP A 911 47.80 -23.89 10.91
N ILE A 912 47.52 -23.20 12.02
CA ILE A 912 47.41 -23.82 13.36
C ILE A 912 46.34 -24.90 13.37
N TYR A 913 45.13 -24.59 12.88
CA TYR A 913 44.02 -25.53 12.91
C TYR A 913 44.26 -26.77 12.04
N GLU A 914 44.98 -26.61 10.91
CA GLU A 914 45.28 -27.71 9.98
C GLU A 914 46.43 -28.62 10.46
N LYS A 915 47.40 -28.08 11.21
CA LYS A 915 48.54 -28.84 11.72
C LYS A 915 48.24 -29.64 13.00
N THR A 916 47.16 -29.32 13.72
CA THR A 916 46.83 -29.99 15.00
C THR A 916 46.21 -31.39 14.78
N PRO A 917 46.83 -32.49 15.27
CA PRO A 917 46.29 -33.84 15.14
C PRO A 917 45.08 -34.09 16.07
N ARG A 918 44.03 -34.75 15.56
CA ARG A 918 42.81 -35.14 16.31
C ARG A 918 43.00 -36.48 17.05
N ILE A 919 43.82 -36.55 18.12
CA ILE A 919 44.02 -37.79 18.91
C ILE A 919 44.06 -37.50 20.44
N ASN A 920 43.64 -38.47 21.26
CA ASN A 920 43.38 -38.40 22.72
C ASN A 920 44.63 -38.20 23.61
N ILE A 921 44.56 -37.11 24.39
CA ILE A 921 44.97 -36.82 25.80
C ILE A 921 46.43 -37.10 26.27
N SER A 922 47.20 -36.00 26.42
CA SER A 922 48.31 -35.76 27.37
C SER A 922 48.36 -34.26 27.72
N ASP A 923 49.06 -33.83 28.78
CA ASP A 923 49.07 -32.42 29.24
C ASP A 923 49.69 -31.43 28.25
N GLN A 924 50.62 -31.87 27.39
CA GLN A 924 51.15 -31.05 26.28
C GLN A 924 50.11 -30.82 25.17
N ILE A 925 49.02 -31.60 25.12
CA ILE A 925 47.94 -31.46 24.14
C ILE A 925 46.89 -30.42 24.60
N LEU A 926 46.77 -30.14 25.91
CA LEU A 926 45.83 -29.13 26.44
C LEU A 926 46.15 -27.71 25.97
N GLU A 927 47.43 -27.33 25.92
CA GLU A 927 47.87 -26.03 25.38
C GLU A 927 47.60 -25.94 23.87
N VAL A 928 47.91 -27.00 23.12
CA VAL A 928 47.67 -27.08 21.67
C VAL A 928 46.16 -27.04 21.34
N GLN A 929 45.31 -27.66 22.17
CA GLN A 929 43.86 -27.58 22.04
C GLN A 929 43.32 -26.18 22.35
N ASP A 930 43.90 -25.45 23.30
CA ASP A 930 43.50 -24.08 23.62
C ASP A 930 43.87 -23.10 22.48
N GLU A 931 45.07 -23.25 21.89
CA GLU A 931 45.48 -22.47 20.71
C GLU A 931 44.59 -22.77 19.48
N THR A 932 44.29 -24.05 19.24
CA THR A 932 43.40 -24.46 18.14
C THR A 932 41.98 -23.91 18.34
N ARG A 933 41.50 -23.84 19.59
CA ARG A 933 40.20 -23.26 19.94
C ARG A 933 40.19 -21.74 19.75
N LYS A 934 41.25 -21.02 20.14
CA LYS A 934 41.40 -19.58 19.88
C LYS A 934 41.43 -19.28 18.38
N ALA A 935 42.16 -20.09 17.61
CA ALA A 935 42.20 -19.99 16.15
C ALA A 935 40.80 -20.18 15.52
N PHE A 936 40.03 -21.17 15.98
CA PHE A 936 38.65 -21.38 15.51
C PHE A 936 37.71 -20.22 15.91
N ASN A 937 37.78 -19.77 17.16
CA ASN A 937 37.00 -18.61 17.64
C ASN A 937 37.26 -17.37 16.78
N PHE A 938 38.54 -17.10 16.45
CA PHE A 938 38.92 -16.00 15.58
C PHE A 938 38.30 -16.12 14.18
N ILE A 939 38.40 -17.30 13.57
CA ILE A 939 37.83 -17.58 12.24
C ILE A 939 36.31 -17.32 12.24
N GLU A 940 35.58 -17.84 13.23
CA GLU A 940 34.13 -17.64 13.34
C GLU A 940 33.76 -16.15 13.46
N THR A 941 34.51 -15.38 14.27
CA THR A 941 34.30 -13.94 14.42
C THR A 941 34.55 -13.18 13.13
N VAL A 942 35.60 -13.52 12.39
CA VAL A 942 35.93 -12.85 11.12
C VAL A 942 34.86 -13.13 10.07
N VAL A 943 34.35 -14.37 10.00
CA VAL A 943 33.21 -14.72 9.14
C VAL A 943 31.98 -13.88 9.51
N GLN A 944 31.67 -13.77 10.80
CA GLN A 944 30.55 -12.96 11.29
C GLN A 944 30.76 -11.46 11.02
N PHE A 945 31.98 -10.96 11.16
CA PHE A 945 32.36 -9.57 10.86
C PHE A 945 32.14 -9.28 9.38
N HIS A 946 32.64 -10.15 8.48
CA HIS A 946 32.43 -10.00 7.05
C HIS A 946 30.93 -10.00 6.71
N THR A 947 30.14 -10.95 7.25
CA THR A 947 28.68 -10.95 7.07
C THR A 947 28.03 -9.64 7.53
N ASN A 948 28.41 -9.14 8.71
CA ASN A 948 27.89 -7.88 9.24
C ASN A 948 28.32 -6.66 8.42
N LEU A 949 29.48 -6.68 7.78
CA LEU A 949 29.92 -5.58 6.91
C LEU A 949 28.91 -5.34 5.78
N PHE A 950 28.44 -6.39 5.12
CA PHE A 950 27.44 -6.29 4.04
C PHE A 950 26.04 -5.90 4.53
N LEU A 951 25.70 -6.16 5.79
CA LEU A 951 24.40 -5.81 6.37
C LEU A 951 24.35 -4.36 6.88
N TRP A 952 25.48 -3.81 7.31
CA TRP A 952 25.52 -2.57 8.08
C TRP A 952 26.30 -1.42 7.42
N CYS A 953 27.08 -1.69 6.36
CA CYS A 953 27.80 -0.69 5.59
C CYS A 953 27.15 -0.47 4.21
N GLU A 954 27.09 0.79 3.77
CA GLU A 954 26.49 1.16 2.49
C GLU A 954 27.35 0.75 1.28
N GLN A 955 28.68 0.78 1.43
CA GLN A 955 29.65 0.39 0.39
C GLN A 955 30.64 -0.65 0.94
N PRO A 956 30.20 -1.89 1.17
CA PRO A 956 31.04 -2.93 1.78
C PRO A 956 32.11 -3.46 0.82
N VAL A 957 31.90 -3.39 -0.51
CA VAL A 957 32.83 -3.93 -1.50
C VAL A 957 33.96 -2.95 -1.75
N LYS A 958 35.17 -3.36 -1.37
CA LYS A 958 36.44 -2.66 -1.62
C LYS A 958 37.52 -3.68 -1.98
N ASN A 959 38.60 -3.22 -2.61
CA ASN A 959 39.75 -4.08 -2.94
C ASN A 959 40.28 -4.84 -1.72
N ALA A 960 40.30 -4.21 -0.54
CA ALA A 960 40.68 -4.90 0.69
C ALA A 960 39.81 -6.12 1.02
N ILE A 961 38.48 -5.99 0.91
CA ILE A 961 37.54 -7.08 1.22
C ILE A 961 37.65 -8.24 0.23
N ILE A 962 37.95 -7.95 -1.03
CA ILE A 962 38.20 -9.00 -2.05
C ILE A 962 39.39 -9.89 -1.63
N ARG A 963 40.39 -9.35 -0.93
CA ARG A 963 41.55 -10.14 -0.44
C ARG A 963 41.19 -11.18 0.62
N ILE A 964 40.03 -11.05 1.29
CA ILE A 964 39.54 -12.04 2.25
C ILE A 964 38.94 -13.26 1.55
N PHE A 965 38.47 -13.12 0.31
CA PHE A 965 37.72 -14.15 -0.40
C PHE A 965 38.43 -15.53 -0.48
N PRO A 966 39.74 -15.64 -0.79
CA PRO A 966 40.42 -16.94 -0.80
C PRO A 966 40.35 -17.65 0.54
N TYR A 967 40.52 -16.92 1.65
CA TYR A 967 40.46 -17.48 2.99
C TYR A 967 39.04 -17.97 3.32
N LEU A 968 37.98 -17.25 2.90
CA LEU A 968 36.60 -17.72 3.07
C LEU A 968 36.30 -19.02 2.30
N CYS A 969 37.03 -19.28 1.22
CA CYS A 969 36.95 -20.56 0.52
C CYS A 969 37.72 -21.66 1.27
N GLU A 970 38.92 -21.36 1.77
CA GLU A 970 39.72 -22.32 2.54
C GLU A 970 39.10 -22.73 3.88
N ILE A 971 38.40 -21.81 4.56
CA ILE A 971 37.71 -22.08 5.83
C ILE A 971 36.61 -23.15 5.69
N GLU A 972 36.14 -23.47 4.47
CA GLU A 972 35.11 -24.49 4.24
C GLU A 972 35.46 -25.86 4.86
N SER A 973 36.73 -26.28 4.81
CA SER A 973 37.16 -27.55 5.44
C SER A 973 37.13 -27.49 6.97
N ILE A 974 37.43 -26.32 7.54
CA ILE A 974 37.46 -26.07 8.99
C ILE A 974 36.03 -26.02 9.54
N ALA A 975 35.14 -25.32 8.83
CA ALA A 975 33.73 -25.17 9.20
C ALA A 975 32.89 -26.44 8.98
N ALA A 976 33.42 -27.46 8.28
CA ALA A 976 32.67 -28.67 7.94
C ALA A 976 32.05 -29.39 9.16
N ASN A 977 32.67 -29.24 10.34
CA ASN A 977 32.24 -29.88 11.58
C ASN A 977 31.40 -28.98 12.51
N ASP A 978 31.20 -27.71 12.15
CA ASP A 978 30.39 -26.76 12.93
C ASP A 978 29.32 -26.15 12.02
N GLU A 979 28.07 -26.61 12.20
CA GLU A 979 26.96 -26.21 11.34
C GLU A 979 26.70 -24.69 11.36
N GLY A 980 26.91 -24.04 12.52
CA GLY A 980 26.72 -22.60 12.67
C GLY A 980 27.75 -21.78 11.88
N CYS A 981 29.02 -22.14 11.98
CA CYS A 981 30.12 -21.54 11.23
C CYS A 981 29.94 -21.77 9.72
N LYS A 982 29.57 -23.00 9.31
CA LYS A 982 29.29 -23.33 7.90
C LYS A 982 28.13 -22.51 7.32
N HIS A 983 27.06 -22.34 8.09
CA HIS A 983 25.92 -21.50 7.71
C HIS A 983 26.36 -20.04 7.53
N ASN A 984 27.04 -19.47 8.52
CA ASN A 984 27.53 -18.10 8.49
C ASN A 984 28.54 -17.86 7.35
N LEU A 985 29.41 -18.83 7.06
CA LEU A 985 30.38 -18.76 5.96
C LEU A 985 29.69 -18.75 4.59
N THR A 986 28.65 -19.56 4.43
CA THR A 986 27.84 -19.58 3.21
C THR A 986 27.14 -18.24 2.99
N ILE A 987 26.53 -17.68 4.03
CA ILE A 987 25.92 -16.34 3.98
C ILE A 987 26.97 -15.29 3.61
N SER A 988 28.13 -15.33 4.28
CA SER A 988 29.23 -14.39 4.08
C SER A 988 29.71 -14.34 2.63
N ARG A 989 29.95 -15.49 1.99
CA ARG A 989 30.32 -15.58 0.56
C ARG A 989 29.17 -15.14 -0.35
N ASN A 990 27.94 -15.55 -0.05
CA ASN A 990 26.78 -15.17 -0.86
C ASN A 990 26.53 -13.66 -0.85
N HIS A 991 26.69 -13.00 0.30
CA HIS A 991 26.58 -11.53 0.40
C HIS A 991 27.59 -10.82 -0.52
N LEU A 992 28.84 -11.31 -0.59
CA LEU A 992 29.83 -10.76 -1.53
C LEU A 992 29.41 -10.95 -3.00
N GLY A 993 28.82 -12.10 -3.35
CA GLY A 993 28.36 -12.38 -4.72
C GLY A 993 27.09 -11.61 -5.10
N MET A 994 26.22 -11.35 -4.12
CA MET A 994 24.99 -10.57 -4.27
C MET A 994 25.23 -9.06 -4.28
N ALA A 995 26.37 -8.61 -3.77
CA ALA A 995 26.70 -7.19 -3.76
C ALA A 995 26.88 -6.66 -5.19
N TYR A 996 26.65 -5.36 -5.37
CA TYR A 996 26.93 -4.69 -6.63
C TYR A 996 28.44 -4.66 -6.87
N LEU A 997 28.89 -5.37 -7.90
CA LEU A 997 30.29 -5.46 -8.28
C LEU A 997 30.54 -4.62 -9.54
N HIS A 998 31.20 -3.47 -9.34
CA HIS A 998 31.69 -2.66 -10.46
C HIS A 998 32.76 -3.43 -11.26
N VAL A 999 32.87 -3.18 -12.57
CA VAL A 999 33.82 -3.85 -13.49
C VAL A 999 35.26 -3.89 -12.94
N HIS A 1000 35.77 -2.78 -12.39
CA HIS A 1000 37.07 -2.72 -11.71
C HIS A 1000 37.27 -3.74 -10.57
N PHE A 1001 36.24 -4.02 -9.76
CA PHE A 1001 36.32 -4.99 -8.67
C PHE A 1001 36.19 -6.43 -9.17
N LEU A 1002 35.44 -6.65 -10.25
CA LEU A 1002 35.28 -7.96 -10.87
C LEU A 1002 36.63 -8.51 -11.35
N GLU A 1003 37.48 -7.68 -11.97
CA GLU A 1003 38.81 -8.13 -12.42
C GLU A 1003 39.63 -8.70 -11.26
N ALA A 1004 39.74 -7.96 -10.16
CA ALA A 1004 40.49 -8.40 -8.98
C ALA A 1004 39.88 -9.67 -8.37
N LEU A 1005 38.55 -9.76 -8.28
CA LEU A 1005 37.85 -10.91 -7.73
C LEU A 1005 38.00 -12.17 -8.60
N ILE A 1006 37.95 -12.02 -9.93
CA ILE A 1006 38.16 -13.14 -10.89
C ILE A 1006 39.60 -13.67 -10.78
N GLN A 1007 40.59 -12.81 -10.61
CA GLN A 1007 41.97 -13.25 -10.37
C GLN A 1007 42.09 -14.08 -9.08
N GLN A 1008 41.42 -13.64 -7.99
CA GLN A 1008 41.36 -14.43 -6.75
C GLN A 1008 40.63 -15.76 -6.94
N LEU A 1009 39.54 -15.79 -7.72
CA LEU A 1009 38.80 -17.01 -8.05
C LEU A 1009 39.67 -18.02 -8.82
N GLU A 1010 40.39 -17.57 -9.84
CA GLU A 1010 41.30 -18.41 -10.62
C GLU A 1010 42.39 -19.02 -9.72
N GLN A 1011 42.95 -18.22 -8.83
CA GLN A 1011 43.94 -18.69 -7.86
C GLN A 1011 43.34 -19.76 -6.93
N VAL A 1012 42.16 -19.53 -6.34
CA VAL A 1012 41.50 -20.50 -5.44
C VAL A 1012 41.16 -21.80 -6.17
N CYS A 1013 40.79 -21.74 -7.44
CA CYS A 1013 40.49 -22.93 -8.25
C CYS A 1013 41.74 -23.80 -8.53
N THR A 1014 42.94 -23.29 -8.28
CA THR A 1014 44.18 -24.08 -8.33
C THR A 1014 44.63 -24.63 -6.98
N SER A 1015 43.92 -24.30 -5.89
CA SER A 1015 44.24 -24.76 -4.53
C SER A 1015 44.20 -26.30 -4.44
N PRO A 1016 45.11 -26.95 -3.69
CA PRO A 1016 45.04 -28.39 -3.46
C PRO A 1016 43.77 -28.80 -2.67
N LYS A 1017 43.17 -27.87 -1.92
CA LYS A 1017 41.98 -28.12 -1.09
C LYS A 1017 40.71 -28.16 -1.95
N TRP A 1018 40.13 -29.34 -2.12
CA TRP A 1018 38.92 -29.51 -2.93
C TRP A 1018 37.70 -28.75 -2.38
N ASN A 1019 37.58 -28.60 -1.05
CA ASN A 1019 36.53 -27.81 -0.41
C ASN A 1019 36.56 -26.33 -0.84
N ALA A 1020 37.76 -25.75 -0.97
CA ALA A 1020 37.95 -24.37 -1.40
C ALA A 1020 37.56 -24.18 -2.87
N ARG A 1021 37.99 -25.10 -3.74
CA ARG A 1021 37.60 -25.11 -5.16
C ARG A 1021 36.08 -25.23 -5.34
N ARG A 1022 35.44 -26.13 -4.58
CA ARG A 1022 33.97 -26.28 -4.56
C ARG A 1022 33.27 -24.99 -4.15
N ALA A 1023 33.72 -24.35 -3.07
CA ALA A 1023 33.15 -23.09 -2.58
C ALA A 1023 33.30 -21.95 -3.61
N ALA A 1024 34.44 -21.87 -4.30
CA ALA A 1024 34.68 -20.87 -5.34
C ALA A 1024 33.70 -21.01 -6.52
N ILE A 1025 33.47 -22.22 -7.02
CA ILE A 1025 32.54 -22.44 -8.14
C ILE A 1025 31.08 -22.21 -7.74
N GLN A 1026 30.71 -22.54 -6.49
CA GLN A 1026 29.39 -22.21 -5.96
C GLN A 1026 29.19 -20.68 -5.85
N PHE A 1027 30.24 -19.95 -5.46
CA PHE A 1027 30.22 -18.49 -5.43
C PHE A 1027 30.02 -17.87 -6.82
N VAL A 1028 30.68 -18.41 -7.86
CA VAL A 1028 30.54 -17.93 -9.25
C VAL A 1028 29.07 -17.92 -9.71
N GLN A 1029 28.29 -18.94 -9.34
CA GLN A 1029 26.87 -19.01 -9.66
C GLN A 1029 26.09 -17.82 -9.08
N SER A 1030 26.30 -17.52 -7.79
CA SER A 1030 25.66 -16.38 -7.12
C SER A 1030 26.14 -15.05 -7.73
N MET A 1031 27.46 -14.89 -7.89
CA MET A 1031 28.07 -13.68 -8.43
C MET A 1031 27.50 -13.31 -9.81
N ILE A 1032 27.41 -14.27 -10.73
CA ILE A 1032 26.94 -14.02 -12.09
C ILE A 1032 25.44 -13.75 -12.12
N PHE A 1033 24.63 -14.48 -11.35
CA PHE A 1033 23.19 -14.24 -11.34
C PHE A 1033 22.84 -12.81 -10.91
N TRP A 1034 23.52 -12.29 -9.88
CA TRP A 1034 23.27 -10.95 -9.35
C TRP A 1034 23.99 -9.83 -10.11
N ASN A 1035 25.08 -10.14 -10.83
CA ASN A 1035 25.89 -9.17 -11.58
C ASN A 1035 25.98 -9.49 -13.09
N LEU A 1036 24.97 -10.14 -13.66
CA LEU A 1036 24.97 -10.73 -15.01
C LEU A 1036 25.53 -9.78 -16.08
N PHE A 1037 25.01 -8.55 -16.11
CA PHE A 1037 25.39 -7.56 -17.11
C PHE A 1037 26.82 -7.03 -16.91
N ASN A 1038 27.24 -6.79 -15.66
CA ASN A 1038 28.59 -6.33 -15.34
C ASN A 1038 29.64 -7.43 -15.56
N ALA A 1039 29.27 -8.69 -15.35
CA ALA A 1039 30.14 -9.85 -15.55
C ALA A 1039 30.28 -10.25 -17.02
N ARG A 1040 29.34 -9.86 -17.91
CA ARG A 1040 29.29 -10.26 -19.33
C ARG A 1040 30.60 -10.08 -20.10
N PRO A 1041 31.40 -9.01 -19.93
CA PRO A 1041 32.71 -8.88 -20.58
C PRO A 1041 33.69 -10.02 -20.24
N TYR A 1042 33.48 -10.69 -19.11
CA TYR A 1042 34.31 -11.79 -18.61
C TYR A 1042 33.72 -13.19 -18.88
N ALA A 1043 32.65 -13.28 -19.69
CA ALA A 1043 31.90 -14.51 -19.90
C ALA A 1043 32.78 -15.68 -20.35
N GLN A 1044 33.65 -15.47 -21.36
CA GLN A 1044 34.55 -16.51 -21.87
C GLN A 1044 35.58 -16.97 -20.83
N ARG A 1045 36.12 -16.05 -20.03
CA ARG A 1045 37.11 -16.36 -18.98
C ARG A 1045 36.48 -17.20 -17.87
N LEU A 1046 35.29 -16.81 -17.42
CA LEU A 1046 34.53 -17.53 -16.39
C LEU A 1046 33.99 -18.88 -16.88
N HIS A 1047 33.55 -18.95 -18.15
CA HIS A 1047 33.18 -20.21 -18.79
C HIS A 1047 34.37 -21.18 -18.84
N GLY A 1048 35.55 -20.71 -19.30
CA GLY A 1048 36.78 -21.50 -19.28
C GLY A 1048 37.19 -21.98 -17.89
N LEU A 1049 36.96 -21.18 -16.84
CA LEU A 1049 37.20 -21.58 -15.44
C LEU A 1049 36.26 -22.71 -15.00
N VAL A 1050 34.96 -22.58 -15.27
CA VAL A 1050 33.96 -23.61 -14.93
C VAL A 1050 34.23 -24.90 -15.70
N LEU A 1051 34.60 -24.82 -16.98
CA LEU A 1051 34.98 -25.99 -17.78
C LEU A 1051 36.21 -26.71 -17.23
N LYS A 1052 37.23 -25.98 -16.73
CA LYS A 1052 38.37 -26.62 -16.05
C LYS A 1052 37.90 -27.41 -14.82
N CYS A 1053 37.00 -26.86 -14.01
CA CYS A 1053 36.46 -27.52 -12.82
C CYS A 1053 35.49 -28.68 -13.13
N LEU A 1054 34.87 -28.70 -14.31
CA LEU A 1054 34.05 -29.82 -14.77
C LEU A 1054 34.87 -31.12 -14.94
N PHE A 1055 36.19 -30.99 -15.17
CA PHE A 1055 37.14 -32.10 -15.28
C PHE A 1055 38.05 -32.24 -14.06
N ASP A 1056 37.66 -31.69 -12.91
CA ASP A 1056 38.39 -31.84 -11.64
C ASP A 1056 38.42 -33.31 -11.19
N GLU A 1057 39.44 -33.71 -10.44
CA GLU A 1057 39.58 -35.07 -9.87
C GLU A 1057 38.46 -35.36 -8.85
N GLN A 1058 38.01 -34.34 -8.11
CA GLN A 1058 36.99 -34.49 -7.08
C GLN A 1058 35.56 -34.45 -7.67
N LEU A 1059 34.72 -35.41 -7.28
CA LEU A 1059 33.34 -35.55 -7.79
C LEU A 1059 32.45 -34.35 -7.47
N GLU A 1060 32.49 -33.86 -6.25
CA GLU A 1060 31.62 -32.79 -5.75
C GLU A 1060 31.86 -31.48 -6.50
N ILE A 1061 33.09 -31.21 -6.93
CA ILE A 1061 33.42 -30.04 -7.74
C ILE A 1061 32.78 -30.17 -9.13
N ARG A 1062 32.88 -31.35 -9.76
CA ARG A 1062 32.27 -31.61 -11.07
C ARG A 1062 30.75 -31.41 -11.06
N ILE A 1063 30.07 -31.86 -10.00
CA ILE A 1063 28.60 -31.69 -9.84
C ILE A 1063 28.24 -30.21 -9.74
N VAL A 1064 28.98 -29.43 -8.94
CA VAL A 1064 28.73 -28.00 -8.78
C VAL A 1064 29.06 -27.26 -10.08
N ALA A 1065 30.17 -27.58 -10.75
CA ALA A 1065 30.54 -27.00 -12.04
C ALA A 1065 29.50 -27.28 -13.13
N SER A 1066 28.95 -28.49 -13.19
CA SER A 1066 27.84 -28.85 -14.08
C SER A 1066 26.58 -28.02 -13.81
N THR A 1067 26.19 -27.89 -12.53
CA THR A 1067 25.06 -27.04 -12.14
C THR A 1067 25.28 -25.58 -12.51
N THR A 1068 26.48 -25.04 -12.26
CA THR A 1068 26.84 -23.66 -12.60
C THR A 1068 26.83 -23.44 -14.13
N LEU A 1069 27.36 -24.39 -14.90
CA LEU A 1069 27.37 -24.34 -16.36
C LEU A 1069 25.94 -24.39 -16.94
N SER A 1070 25.09 -25.26 -16.39
CA SER A 1070 23.66 -25.31 -16.72
C SER A 1070 22.98 -23.96 -16.47
N GLY A 1071 23.29 -23.32 -15.34
CA GLY A 1071 22.82 -21.96 -15.04
C GLY A 1071 23.26 -20.91 -16.07
N PHE A 1072 24.50 -20.98 -16.57
CA PHE A 1072 25.00 -20.05 -17.60
C PHE A 1072 24.24 -20.16 -18.91
N TYR A 1073 23.88 -21.38 -19.29
CA TYR A 1073 23.07 -21.62 -20.49
C TYR A 1073 21.62 -21.22 -20.27
N GLN A 1074 21.05 -21.49 -19.08
CA GLN A 1074 19.66 -21.16 -18.79
C GLN A 1074 19.37 -19.65 -18.80
N CYS A 1075 20.33 -18.82 -18.37
CA CYS A 1075 20.19 -17.36 -18.37
C CYS A 1075 20.80 -16.67 -19.60
N ASP A 1076 21.13 -17.42 -20.65
CA ASP A 1076 21.79 -16.92 -21.87
C ASP A 1076 23.06 -16.08 -21.59
N TYR A 1077 23.77 -16.41 -20.51
CA TYR A 1077 25.07 -15.82 -20.21
C TYR A 1077 26.13 -16.30 -21.20
N ILE A 1078 26.08 -17.59 -21.55
CA ILE A 1078 26.82 -18.21 -22.64
C ILE A 1078 25.79 -18.86 -23.57
N GLN A 1079 25.94 -18.67 -24.88
CA GLN A 1079 25.12 -19.39 -25.84
C GLN A 1079 25.71 -20.76 -26.14
N VAL A 1080 24.86 -21.79 -26.20
CA VAL A 1080 25.27 -23.14 -26.56
C VAL A 1080 25.61 -23.20 -28.04
N THR A 1081 26.84 -23.53 -28.40
CA THR A 1081 27.22 -23.73 -29.81
C THR A 1081 27.11 -25.21 -30.22
N PRO A 1082 26.86 -25.51 -31.51
CA PRO A 1082 26.90 -26.89 -32.01
C PRO A 1082 28.26 -27.57 -31.80
N GLU A 1083 29.34 -26.79 -31.80
CA GLU A 1083 30.70 -27.28 -31.54
C GLU A 1083 30.86 -27.77 -30.11
N ASP A 1084 30.33 -27.03 -29.13
CA ASP A 1084 30.31 -27.42 -27.72
C ASP A 1084 29.58 -28.76 -27.53
N LEU A 1085 28.39 -28.90 -28.13
CA LEU A 1085 27.60 -30.14 -28.05
C LEU A 1085 28.34 -31.34 -28.64
N ASN A 1086 29.02 -31.16 -29.77
CA ASN A 1086 29.81 -32.22 -30.38
C ASN A 1086 31.03 -32.57 -29.53
N HIS A 1087 31.68 -31.57 -28.92
CA HIS A 1087 32.79 -31.75 -28.00
C HIS A 1087 32.37 -32.58 -26.77
N PHE A 1088 31.28 -32.21 -26.08
CA PHE A 1088 30.79 -32.95 -24.91
C PHE A 1088 30.30 -34.36 -25.27
N ARG A 1089 29.62 -34.54 -26.41
CA ARG A 1089 29.23 -35.87 -26.92
C ARG A 1089 30.41 -36.77 -27.24
N ALA A 1090 31.50 -36.23 -27.76
CA ALA A 1090 32.72 -37.00 -27.99
C ALA A 1090 33.33 -37.45 -26.65
N MET A 1091 33.32 -36.56 -25.65
CA MET A 1091 33.84 -36.88 -24.32
C MET A 1091 32.99 -37.90 -23.56
N SER A 1092 31.65 -37.85 -23.66
CA SER A 1092 30.75 -38.83 -23.02
C SER A 1092 30.92 -40.27 -23.56
N LYS A 1093 31.50 -40.40 -24.76
CA LYS A 1093 31.84 -41.68 -25.41
C LYS A 1093 33.27 -42.16 -25.13
N THR A 1094 34.03 -41.47 -24.26
CA THR A 1094 35.40 -41.88 -23.93
C THR A 1094 35.40 -43.31 -23.34
N ASN A 1095 36.24 -44.19 -23.90
CA ASN A 1095 36.45 -45.53 -23.36
C ASN A 1095 37.36 -45.43 -22.14
N TYR A 1096 36.85 -45.86 -20.99
CA TYR A 1096 37.52 -45.71 -19.69
C TYR A 1096 38.14 -47.01 -19.17
N PHE A 1097 38.04 -48.08 -19.95
CA PHE A 1097 38.65 -49.37 -19.65
C PHE A 1097 39.58 -49.80 -20.79
N THR A 1098 40.80 -50.16 -20.43
CA THR A 1098 41.79 -50.76 -21.33
C THR A 1098 42.01 -52.21 -20.91
N LYS A 1099 42.03 -53.14 -21.87
CA LYS A 1099 42.34 -54.56 -21.59
C LYS A 1099 43.86 -54.73 -21.54
N ILE A 1100 44.38 -55.06 -20.35
CA ILE A 1100 45.78 -55.44 -20.15
C ILE A 1100 45.78 -56.87 -19.62
N ASN A 1101 46.40 -57.81 -20.34
CA ASN A 1101 46.45 -59.24 -20.00
C ASN A 1101 45.08 -59.87 -19.65
N GLY A 1102 44.04 -59.55 -20.44
CA GLY A 1102 42.68 -60.09 -20.25
C GLY A 1102 41.89 -59.48 -19.08
N LYS A 1103 42.49 -58.65 -18.22
CA LYS A 1103 41.81 -57.91 -17.15
C LYS A 1103 41.47 -56.49 -17.62
N LYS A 1104 40.25 -56.02 -17.28
CA LYS A 1104 39.83 -54.64 -17.51
C LYS A 1104 40.52 -53.75 -16.47
N VAL A 1105 41.37 -52.82 -16.91
CA VAL A 1105 41.99 -51.80 -16.07
C VAL A 1105 41.31 -50.47 -16.39
N THR A 1106 40.75 -49.83 -15.36
CA THR A 1106 40.07 -48.53 -15.49
C THR A 1106 41.06 -47.38 -15.39
N SER A 1107 41.05 -46.47 -16.36
CA SER A 1107 41.85 -45.24 -16.34
C SER A 1107 41.06 -44.14 -15.63
N ALA A 1108 41.55 -43.66 -14.47
CA ALA A 1108 40.90 -42.61 -13.70
C ALA A 1108 40.71 -41.32 -14.53
N ARG A 1109 41.69 -40.98 -15.37
CA ARG A 1109 41.65 -39.82 -16.27
C ARG A 1109 40.55 -39.95 -17.32
N ASP A 1110 40.39 -41.13 -17.91
CA ASP A 1110 39.36 -41.38 -18.92
C ASP A 1110 37.96 -41.50 -18.30
N VAL A 1111 37.86 -41.97 -17.05
CA VAL A 1111 36.63 -41.92 -16.25
C VAL A 1111 36.21 -40.48 -15.99
N VAL A 1112 37.12 -39.60 -15.54
CA VAL A 1112 36.83 -38.18 -15.29
C VAL A 1112 36.41 -37.47 -16.58
N LYS A 1113 37.10 -37.75 -17.71
CA LYS A 1113 36.75 -37.18 -19.01
C LYS A 1113 35.37 -37.61 -19.49
N ARG A 1114 35.04 -38.90 -19.34
CA ARG A 1114 33.70 -39.43 -19.65
C ARG A 1114 32.63 -38.79 -18.76
N HIS A 1115 32.92 -38.70 -17.47
CA HIS A 1115 32.02 -38.14 -16.48
C HIS A 1115 31.73 -36.67 -16.78
N GLY A 1116 32.76 -35.83 -16.96
CA GLY A 1116 32.57 -34.42 -17.34
C GLY A 1116 31.72 -34.24 -18.60
N GLY A 1117 31.91 -35.09 -19.62
CA GLY A 1117 31.08 -35.08 -20.83
C GLY A 1117 29.65 -35.61 -20.67
N GLN A 1118 29.34 -36.38 -19.61
CA GLN A 1118 27.98 -36.86 -19.32
C GLN A 1118 27.16 -35.89 -18.47
N TYR A 1119 27.82 -34.97 -17.75
CA TYR A 1119 27.18 -33.98 -16.88
C TYR A 1119 26.78 -32.69 -17.59
N VAL A 1120 27.15 -32.55 -18.86
CA VAL A 1120 26.75 -31.48 -19.79
C VAL A 1120 25.85 -32.09 -20.84
#